data_AF-A0A1C6EIG0-F1
#
_entry.id   AF-A0A1C6EIG0-F1
#
_cell.length_a   1.000
_cell.length_b   1.000
_cell.length_c   1.000
_cell.angle_alpha   90.00
_cell.angle_beta   90.00
_cell.angle_gamma   90.00
#
_symmetry.space_group_name_H-M   'P 1'
#
loop_
_entity.id
_entity.type
_entity.pdbx_description
1 polymer ?
#
loop_
_entity_poly.entity_id
_entity_poly.type
_entity_poly.pdbx_seq_one_letter_code
_entity_poly.pdbx_strand_id
1 'polypeptide(L)'
;MEYCFDSIFVKNGKIFATGWAVSSVTENEIEITVTDEKKEPVDAIVTWAARPDVGLAKYGDPKAGHVGIFLEIPFRGQHLVTVHFKEKNAQGNVITEQSLPLNPALIAARKFLKESKAQYVSTKKSLIWLKKKLTRKEYADYDTWLRIMRVSRQELFAQRKTKFSYAPKFSVVVPLYHTPAKFLKDLVRSMMYQSYANWELCLVNASPEDVHLTSLLENWAMRDKRIRVIRLEKNLGIAQNTNAGIAASTGEFIAFLDHDDFLEPDALFCYADALNKDKTIDVFYSDEDKTDEYAAHYFYPHFKSDFNIDLLHANNYMCHFLAVRKSLVDTVGGLNEKFDGAQDYDFVLRLTENTKKIYHCPRILYHWRCSNQSTAANQGNKMYAIHAGKAALNAHYKRIGWNARAQEGAVDGWYQTKFTLKEEPLVSILIPNKDHTDDLDVCLNSFFERADYQNYEFIIIENNSVLPETFAYYEKIEKEHDNVKVVYWEAGFNYSTINNFGFKFAKGDYIMLLNNDVELITPDIFQSMLGFCMRPEVGIVGAKLLYNDHTVQHAGVLVGAGGLADHVFKGIHEDDPGYMGRAISSQDVSAVTAACLLVKRSVYEEVGGLEDEFQVAFNDVDFCLKVRKAGYLIVYDADVKLFHYESKSRGMEDTTERFIRFGNEMMLLNSKWDILSTFVDPYYNPNLSYLEYYKINHTIKEARKKQLIARGEYSAPKK
;
A
#
# COMPACT_ATOMS: atom_id res chain seq x y z
N MET A 1 -22.40 1.80 28.65
CA MET A 1 -22.62 1.38 27.25
C MET A 1 -21.76 2.18 26.27
N GLU A 2 -21.29 1.52 25.20
CA GLU A 2 -20.62 2.11 24.03
C GLU A 2 -21.32 1.63 22.74
N TYR A 3 -21.27 2.43 21.67
CA TYR A 3 -21.75 2.03 20.35
C TYR A 3 -20.95 2.71 19.24
N CYS A 4 -20.96 2.12 18.05
CA CYS A 4 -20.36 2.69 16.85
C CYS A 4 -21.15 2.26 15.62
N PHE A 5 -21.25 3.14 14.62
CA PHE A 5 -21.73 2.77 13.28
C PHE A 5 -20.55 2.70 12.32
N ASP A 6 -20.36 1.51 11.73
CA ASP A 6 -19.32 1.25 10.73
C ASP A 6 -19.73 1.83 9.36
N SER A 7 -21.03 1.80 9.06
CA SER A 7 -21.59 2.44 7.86
C SER A 7 -22.99 2.99 8.11
N ILE A 8 -23.30 4.13 7.47
CA ILE A 8 -24.63 4.75 7.47
C ILE A 8 -24.90 5.29 6.06
N PHE A 9 -26.03 4.90 5.46
CA PHE A 9 -26.43 5.39 4.13
C PHE A 9 -27.96 5.51 4.02
N VAL A 10 -28.42 6.19 2.97
CA VAL A 10 -29.84 6.37 2.66
C VAL A 10 -30.15 5.70 1.33
N LYS A 11 -31.20 4.87 1.29
CA LYS A 11 -31.72 4.25 0.06
C LYS A 11 -33.24 4.10 0.17
N ASN A 12 -33.97 4.39 -0.90
CA ASN A 12 -35.43 4.19 -1.00
C ASN A 12 -36.26 4.77 0.18
N GLY A 13 -35.92 5.96 0.67
CA GLY A 13 -36.65 6.60 1.78
C GLY A 13 -36.39 5.99 3.17
N LYS A 14 -35.35 5.18 3.32
CA LYS A 14 -34.88 4.61 4.58
C LYS A 14 -33.42 4.98 4.85
N ILE A 15 -33.06 5.14 6.13
CA ILE A 15 -31.67 5.12 6.58
C ILE A 15 -31.31 3.67 6.93
N PHE A 16 -30.19 3.21 6.41
CA PHE A 16 -29.57 1.95 6.78
C PHE A 16 -28.31 2.25 7.59
N ALA A 17 -28.18 1.65 8.76
CA ALA A 17 -26.99 1.79 9.59
C ALA A 17 -26.51 0.42 10.08
N THR A 18 -25.22 0.12 9.87
CA THR A 18 -24.56 -1.08 10.38
C THR A 18 -23.53 -0.68 11.42
N GLY A 19 -23.39 -1.45 12.49
CA GLY A 19 -22.48 -1.11 13.57
C GLY A 19 -22.48 -2.14 14.68
N TRP A 20 -22.15 -1.68 15.88
CA TRP A 20 -22.23 -2.46 17.11
C TRP A 20 -22.65 -1.59 18.29
N ALA A 21 -23.27 -2.22 19.28
CA ALA A 21 -23.58 -1.63 20.58
C ALA A 21 -23.25 -2.64 21.68
N VAL A 22 -22.50 -2.19 22.69
CA VAL A 22 -22.00 -3.01 23.79
C VAL A 22 -22.36 -2.38 25.13
N SER A 23 -22.87 -3.21 26.03
CA SER A 23 -23.19 -2.82 27.39
C SER A 23 -21.91 -2.68 28.22
N SER A 24 -21.95 -1.82 29.24
CA SER A 24 -20.86 -1.74 30.24
C SER A 24 -20.78 -2.97 31.14
N VAL A 25 -21.88 -3.70 31.27
CA VAL A 25 -21.98 -4.96 32.04
C VAL A 25 -22.65 -5.99 31.14
N THR A 26 -22.00 -7.14 30.92
CA THR A 26 -22.42 -8.15 29.95
C THR A 26 -23.84 -8.69 30.16
N GLU A 27 -24.38 -8.57 31.38
CA GLU A 27 -25.71 -9.02 31.78
C GLU A 27 -26.83 -8.00 31.48
N ASN A 28 -26.49 -6.75 31.16
CA ASN A 28 -27.49 -5.73 30.82
C ASN A 28 -27.91 -5.85 29.35
N GLU A 29 -29.18 -5.56 29.08
CA GLU A 29 -29.73 -5.50 27.75
C GLU A 29 -29.56 -4.09 27.15
N ILE A 30 -29.37 -4.00 25.83
CA ILE A 30 -29.46 -2.73 25.11
C ILE A 30 -30.74 -2.72 24.29
N GLU A 31 -31.58 -1.74 24.56
CA GLU A 31 -32.75 -1.42 23.75
C GLU A 31 -32.41 -0.28 22.79
N ILE A 32 -32.80 -0.42 21.52
CA ILE A 32 -32.65 0.64 20.51
C ILE A 32 -34.05 1.09 20.09
N THR A 33 -34.32 2.38 20.25
CA THR A 33 -35.57 3.02 19.79
C THR A 33 -35.25 4.22 18.92
N VAL A 34 -36.13 4.57 17.99
CA VAL A 34 -35.93 5.73 17.11
C VAL A 34 -37.09 6.70 17.26
N THR A 35 -36.79 8.00 17.31
CA THR A 35 -37.80 9.07 17.34
C THR A 35 -37.59 10.08 16.22
N ASP A 36 -38.64 10.78 15.84
CA ASP A 36 -38.57 11.90 14.89
C ASP A 36 -38.22 13.23 15.60
N GLU A 37 -38.19 14.32 14.84
CA GLU A 37 -37.93 15.67 15.35
C GLU A 37 -38.94 16.17 16.39
N LYS A 38 -40.16 15.59 16.43
CA LYS A 38 -41.21 15.86 17.41
C LYS A 38 -41.15 14.91 18.61
N LYS A 39 -40.15 14.02 18.65
CA LYS A 39 -39.98 12.93 19.62
C LYS A 39 -41.05 11.84 19.52
N GLU A 40 -41.76 11.76 18.41
CA GLU A 40 -42.70 10.67 18.16
C GLU A 40 -41.95 9.41 17.71
N PRO A 41 -42.38 8.21 18.14
CA PRO A 41 -41.72 6.95 17.76
C PRO A 41 -41.72 6.72 16.25
N VAL A 42 -40.58 6.26 15.73
CA VAL A 42 -40.41 5.82 14.33
C VAL A 42 -40.25 4.31 14.32
N ASP A 43 -40.99 3.64 13.44
CA ASP A 43 -41.00 2.19 13.30
C ASP A 43 -39.72 1.70 12.59
N ALA A 44 -38.64 1.58 13.34
CA ALA A 44 -37.33 1.13 12.86
C ALA A 44 -37.14 -0.36 13.09
N ILE A 45 -36.59 -1.05 12.09
CA ILE A 45 -36.20 -2.46 12.21
C ILE A 45 -34.81 -2.52 12.83
N VAL A 46 -34.67 -3.23 13.94
CA VAL A 46 -33.39 -3.49 14.61
C VAL A 46 -33.09 -4.98 14.51
N THR A 47 -31.99 -5.33 13.84
CA THR A 47 -31.51 -6.70 13.75
C THR A 47 -30.18 -6.82 14.47
N TRP A 48 -30.11 -7.72 15.44
CA TRP A 48 -28.88 -8.04 16.15
C TRP A 48 -28.09 -9.11 15.38
N ALA A 49 -26.78 -8.91 15.28
CA ALA A 49 -25.87 -9.79 14.56
C ALA A 49 -24.65 -10.14 15.44
N ALA A 50 -24.02 -11.28 15.15
CA ALA A 50 -22.76 -11.62 15.79
C ALA A 50 -21.63 -10.70 15.29
N ARG A 51 -20.84 -10.16 16.23
CA ARG A 51 -19.60 -9.41 15.95
C ARG A 51 -18.49 -9.95 16.86
N PRO A 52 -17.89 -11.09 16.51
CA PRO A 52 -16.88 -11.75 17.35
C PRO A 52 -15.64 -10.88 17.57
N ASP A 53 -15.28 -10.04 16.59
CA ASP A 53 -14.22 -9.03 16.67
C ASP A 53 -14.50 -8.00 17.78
N VAL A 54 -15.73 -7.50 17.87
CA VAL A 54 -16.16 -6.56 18.91
C VAL A 54 -16.28 -7.27 20.26
N GLY A 55 -16.85 -8.47 20.30
CA GLY A 55 -16.96 -9.29 21.51
C GLY A 55 -15.58 -9.57 22.13
N LEU A 56 -14.60 -9.97 21.31
CA LEU A 56 -13.23 -10.17 21.74
C LEU A 56 -12.58 -8.86 22.22
N ALA A 57 -12.77 -7.76 21.48
CA ALA A 57 -12.16 -6.47 21.83
C ALA A 57 -12.75 -5.83 23.10
N LYS A 58 -14.05 -6.02 23.36
CA LYS A 58 -14.79 -5.36 24.44
C LYS A 58 -14.98 -6.23 25.68
N TYR A 59 -15.17 -7.53 25.51
CA TYR A 59 -15.43 -8.47 26.59
C TYR A 59 -14.35 -9.53 26.78
N GLY A 60 -13.36 -9.61 25.88
CA GLY A 60 -12.32 -10.64 25.93
C GLY A 60 -12.83 -12.05 25.59
N ASP A 61 -14.09 -12.16 25.14
CA ASP A 61 -14.73 -13.42 24.78
C ASP A 61 -15.39 -13.28 23.38
N PRO A 62 -14.89 -13.99 22.36
CA PRO A 62 -15.48 -13.97 21.02
C PRO A 62 -16.88 -14.61 20.97
N LYS A 63 -17.30 -15.36 22.01
CA LYS A 63 -18.62 -15.99 22.13
C LYS A 63 -19.68 -15.10 22.77
N ALA A 64 -19.32 -13.93 23.30
CA ALA A 64 -20.27 -12.97 23.87
C ALA A 64 -21.18 -12.27 22.81
N GLY A 65 -21.31 -12.86 21.61
CA GLY A 65 -21.62 -12.17 20.36
C GLY A 65 -23.07 -12.23 19.90
N HIS A 66 -23.87 -11.24 20.30
CA HIS A 66 -24.95 -10.63 19.50
C HIS A 66 -24.92 -9.11 19.75
N VAL A 67 -23.76 -8.49 19.47
CA VAL A 67 -23.52 -7.06 19.74
C VAL A 67 -23.48 -6.21 18.48
N GLY A 68 -23.46 -6.84 17.30
CA GLY A 68 -23.64 -6.17 16.02
C GLY A 68 -25.07 -5.71 15.86
N ILE A 69 -25.25 -4.55 15.22
CA ILE A 69 -26.56 -3.98 14.95
C ILE A 69 -26.70 -3.62 13.48
N PHE A 70 -27.87 -3.92 12.94
CA PHE A 70 -28.36 -3.42 11.66
C PHE A 70 -29.67 -2.68 11.90
N LEU A 71 -29.73 -1.43 11.45
CA LEU A 71 -30.90 -0.57 11.58
C LEU A 71 -31.47 -0.24 10.21
N GLU A 72 -32.77 -0.46 10.03
CA GLU A 72 -33.55 0.16 8.96
C GLU A 72 -34.51 1.19 9.55
N ILE A 73 -34.34 2.45 9.19
CA ILE A 73 -35.13 3.55 9.76
C ILE A 73 -35.90 4.22 8.62
N PRO A 74 -37.23 4.06 8.53
CA PRO A 74 -38.02 4.83 7.58
C PRO A 74 -38.01 6.30 7.98
N PHE A 75 -37.93 7.19 7.00
CA PHE A 75 -38.09 8.62 7.22
C PHE A 75 -39.00 9.23 6.16
N ARG A 76 -39.64 10.36 6.50
CA ARG A 76 -40.40 11.17 5.54
C ARG A 76 -39.63 12.47 5.31
N GLY A 77 -39.39 12.86 4.06
CA GLY A 77 -38.78 14.15 3.72
C GLY A 77 -37.33 14.33 4.19
N GLN A 78 -36.95 15.53 4.62
CA GLN A 78 -35.58 15.86 5.09
C GLN A 78 -35.47 15.86 6.62
N HIS A 79 -36.46 15.32 7.32
CA HIS A 79 -36.59 15.45 8.77
C HIS A 79 -35.53 14.65 9.53
N LEU A 80 -35.07 15.21 10.65
CA LEU A 80 -34.10 14.59 11.55
C LEU A 80 -34.76 13.39 12.27
N VAL A 81 -34.06 12.26 12.33
CA VAL A 81 -34.43 11.13 13.20
C VAL A 81 -33.35 10.93 14.25
N THR A 82 -33.72 10.52 15.45
CA THR A 82 -32.78 10.30 16.57
C THR A 82 -32.83 8.86 17.00
N VAL A 83 -31.68 8.18 16.97
CA VAL A 83 -31.53 6.82 17.49
C VAL A 83 -31.16 6.89 18.96
N HIS A 84 -31.93 6.22 19.81
CA HIS A 84 -31.72 6.13 21.25
C HIS A 84 -31.25 4.73 21.60
N PHE A 85 -30.12 4.66 22.29
CA PHE A 85 -29.59 3.45 22.88
C PHE A 85 -29.87 3.51 24.39
N LYS A 86 -30.55 2.52 24.95
CA LYS A 86 -30.89 2.44 26.37
C LYS A 86 -30.34 1.14 26.95
N GLU A 87 -29.41 1.27 27.89
CA GLU A 87 -28.87 0.13 28.65
C GLU A 87 -29.82 -0.16 29.83
N LYS A 88 -30.41 -1.36 29.87
CA LYS A 88 -31.34 -1.81 30.92
C LYS A 88 -30.70 -2.89 31.78
N ASN A 89 -30.85 -2.79 33.10
CA ASN A 89 -30.46 -3.87 34.00
C ASN A 89 -31.41 -5.07 33.91
N ALA A 90 -31.07 -6.16 34.61
CA ALA A 90 -31.90 -7.37 34.68
C ALA A 90 -33.33 -7.14 35.25
N GLN A 91 -33.59 -6.01 35.91
CA GLN A 91 -34.93 -5.61 36.38
C GLN A 91 -35.68 -4.71 35.37
N GLY A 92 -35.11 -4.45 34.20
CA GLY A 92 -35.70 -3.63 33.14
C GLY A 92 -35.56 -2.11 33.34
N ASN A 93 -34.82 -1.66 34.35
CA ASN A 93 -34.60 -0.24 34.62
C ASN A 93 -33.49 0.31 33.71
N VAL A 94 -33.76 1.44 33.04
CA VAL A 94 -32.76 2.13 32.21
C VAL A 94 -31.66 2.73 33.10
N ILE A 95 -30.43 2.25 32.92
CA ILE A 95 -29.24 2.68 33.64
C ILE A 95 -28.58 3.86 32.93
N THR A 96 -28.46 3.77 31.59
CA THR A 96 -27.89 4.83 30.76
C THR A 96 -28.65 4.95 29.45
N GLU A 97 -28.80 6.18 28.94
CA GLU A 97 -29.35 6.46 27.62
C GLU A 97 -28.40 7.37 26.85
N GLN A 98 -28.12 7.01 25.59
CA GLN A 98 -27.35 7.85 24.66
C GLN A 98 -28.15 8.00 23.37
N SER A 99 -28.11 9.19 22.77
CA SER A 99 -28.90 9.50 21.58
C SER A 99 -28.02 10.05 20.45
N LEU A 100 -28.22 9.55 19.24
CA LEU A 100 -27.53 9.98 18.04
C LEU A 100 -28.51 10.57 17.02
N PRO A 101 -28.44 11.88 16.72
CA PRO A 101 -29.25 12.47 15.67
C PRO A 101 -28.68 12.11 14.28
N LEU A 102 -29.54 11.58 13.42
CA LEU A 102 -29.27 11.24 12.02
C LEU A 102 -30.10 12.14 11.12
N ASN A 103 -29.44 12.91 10.26
CA ASN A 103 -30.11 13.75 9.27
C ASN A 103 -30.04 13.07 7.89
N PRO A 104 -31.16 12.53 7.36
CA PRO A 104 -31.17 11.82 6.08
C PRO A 104 -30.67 12.68 4.92
N ALA A 105 -30.97 13.98 4.90
CA ALA A 105 -30.50 14.89 3.86
C ALA A 105 -28.98 15.12 3.93
N LEU A 106 -28.39 15.21 5.12
CA LEU A 106 -26.93 15.28 5.28
C LEU A 106 -26.24 13.93 5.00
N ILE A 107 -26.89 12.81 5.28
CA ILE A 107 -26.37 11.46 4.96
C ILE A 107 -26.41 11.24 3.45
N ALA A 108 -27.52 11.57 2.79
CA ALA A 108 -27.67 11.55 1.34
C ALA A 108 -26.76 12.57 0.66
N ALA A 109 -26.57 13.78 1.23
CA ALA A 109 -25.65 14.79 0.73
C ALA A 109 -24.18 14.45 1.02
N ARG A 110 -23.86 13.66 2.05
CA ARG A 110 -22.52 13.07 2.24
C ARG A 110 -22.24 11.99 1.22
N LYS A 111 -23.27 11.23 0.81
CA LYS A 111 -23.20 10.39 -0.39
C LYS A 111 -23.01 11.24 -1.62
N PHE A 112 -23.77 12.32 -1.79
CA PHE A 112 -23.60 13.28 -2.88
C PHE A 112 -22.27 14.05 -2.81
N LEU A 113 -21.60 14.23 -1.67
CA LEU A 113 -20.26 14.83 -1.55
C LEU A 113 -19.14 13.77 -1.68
N LYS A 114 -19.47 12.48 -1.55
CA LYS A 114 -18.62 11.36 -1.95
C LYS A 114 -18.78 11.05 -3.45
N GLU A 115 -19.99 11.20 -4.01
CA GLU A 115 -20.38 10.94 -5.40
C GLU A 115 -20.17 12.18 -6.30
N SER A 116 -20.29 13.41 -5.78
CA SER A 116 -19.95 14.66 -6.51
C SER A 116 -18.49 15.09 -6.39
N LYS A 117 -17.62 14.24 -5.82
CA LYS A 117 -16.18 14.35 -6.08
C LYS A 117 -15.81 14.06 -7.54
N ALA A 118 -16.80 13.74 -8.39
CA ALA A 118 -16.66 13.49 -9.82
C ALA A 118 -17.03 14.68 -10.75
N GLN A 119 -17.17 15.92 -10.27
CA GLN A 119 -17.26 17.10 -11.18
C GLN A 119 -16.36 18.26 -10.75
N TYR A 120 -15.22 18.34 -11.45
CA TYR A 120 -14.27 19.44 -11.43
C TYR A 120 -14.75 20.61 -12.31
N VAL A 121 -15.00 21.79 -11.73
CA VAL A 121 -14.58 23.09 -12.28
C VAL A 121 -14.20 24.03 -11.13
N SER A 122 -12.93 24.43 -11.08
CA SER A 122 -12.36 25.69 -10.52
C SER A 122 -13.05 26.27 -9.25
N THR A 123 -12.44 26.17 -8.06
CA THR A 123 -11.53 27.23 -7.57
C THR A 123 -10.67 26.71 -6.39
N LYS A 124 -9.34 26.69 -6.59
CA LYS A 124 -8.32 26.03 -5.77
C LYS A 124 -8.14 26.53 -4.31
N LYS A 125 -8.79 27.60 -3.85
CA LYS A 125 -8.47 28.20 -2.53
C LYS A 125 -9.39 27.78 -1.38
N SER A 126 -10.66 27.49 -1.65
CA SER A 126 -11.68 27.19 -0.62
C SER A 126 -11.58 25.76 -0.09
N LEU A 127 -11.25 24.81 -0.98
CA LEU A 127 -11.06 23.38 -0.65
C LEU A 127 -9.85 23.13 0.25
N ILE A 128 -8.76 23.88 0.09
CA ILE A 128 -7.54 23.75 0.92
C ILE A 128 -7.83 24.14 2.37
N TRP A 129 -8.71 25.12 2.60
CA TRP A 129 -9.07 25.58 3.94
C TRP A 129 -9.98 24.58 4.67
N LEU A 130 -10.96 23.98 3.99
CA LEU A 130 -11.81 22.93 4.58
C LEU A 130 -11.04 21.60 4.77
N LYS A 131 -10.16 21.21 3.83
CA LYS A 131 -9.23 20.07 4.00
C LYS A 131 -8.35 20.30 5.23
N LYS A 132 -7.75 21.49 5.39
CA LYS A 132 -6.94 21.88 6.57
C LYS A 132 -7.67 21.73 7.92
N LYS A 133 -9.00 21.90 7.94
CA LYS A 133 -9.79 21.82 9.18
C LYS A 133 -10.14 20.37 9.55
N LEU A 134 -10.32 19.49 8.56
CA LEU A 134 -10.56 18.05 8.75
C LEU A 134 -9.25 17.26 8.97
N THR A 135 -8.15 17.66 8.31
CA THR A 135 -6.81 17.06 8.48
C THR A 135 -6.13 17.44 9.80
N ARG A 136 -6.66 18.43 10.54
CA ARG A 136 -6.08 18.86 11.84
C ARG A 136 -6.09 17.75 12.89
N LYS A 137 -7.06 16.82 12.86
CA LYS A 137 -7.14 15.70 13.81
C LYS A 137 -6.16 14.58 13.46
N GLU A 138 -6.00 14.28 12.18
CA GLU A 138 -5.07 13.28 11.66
C GLU A 138 -3.61 13.72 11.83
N TYR A 139 -3.30 15.00 11.58
CA TYR A 139 -1.98 15.57 11.87
C TYR A 139 -1.67 15.65 13.36
N ALA A 140 -2.66 15.98 14.20
CA ALA A 140 -2.47 15.96 15.65
C ALA A 140 -2.18 14.55 16.18
N ASP A 141 -2.79 13.54 15.59
CA ASP A 141 -2.51 12.14 15.95
C ASP A 141 -1.13 11.68 15.49
N TYR A 142 -0.73 12.05 14.26
CA TYR A 142 0.64 11.80 13.76
C TYR A 142 1.71 12.52 14.58
N ASP A 143 1.56 13.82 14.87
CA ASP A 143 2.49 14.57 15.71
C ASP A 143 2.66 13.89 17.08
N THR A 144 1.56 13.36 17.64
CA THR A 144 1.60 12.62 18.91
C THR A 144 2.29 11.27 18.75
N TRP A 145 2.03 10.54 17.67
CA TRP A 145 2.69 9.29 17.34
C TRP A 145 4.20 9.50 17.20
N LEU A 146 4.63 10.47 16.38
CA LEU A 146 6.04 10.77 16.12
C LEU A 146 6.78 11.11 17.40
N ARG A 147 6.21 11.94 18.29
CA ARG A 147 6.81 12.27 19.59
C ARG A 147 7.07 11.04 20.48
N ILE A 148 6.18 10.04 20.44
CA ILE A 148 6.33 8.80 21.22
C ILE A 148 7.33 7.85 20.56
N MET A 149 7.36 7.82 19.23
CA MET A 149 8.21 6.92 18.46
C MET A 149 9.65 7.44 18.30
N ARG A 150 9.87 8.75 18.44
CA ARG A 150 11.20 9.36 18.48
C ARG A 150 12.09 8.72 19.55
N VAL A 151 13.38 8.68 19.25
CA VAL A 151 14.39 8.24 20.20
C VAL A 151 14.40 9.15 21.43
N SER A 152 14.44 8.56 22.61
CA SER A 152 14.43 9.32 23.85
C SER A 152 15.83 9.89 24.17
N ARG A 153 15.91 10.83 25.13
CA ARG A 153 17.20 11.34 25.59
C ARG A 153 18.07 10.27 26.25
N GLN A 154 17.46 9.34 27.00
CA GLN A 154 18.21 8.25 27.63
C GLN A 154 18.72 7.26 26.58
N GLU A 155 17.91 6.97 25.56
CA GLU A 155 18.32 6.12 24.44
C GLU A 155 19.44 6.76 23.64
N LEU A 156 19.37 8.05 23.31
CA LEU A 156 20.47 8.78 22.66
C LEU A 156 21.76 8.71 23.48
N PHE A 157 21.67 8.80 24.81
CA PHE A 157 22.82 8.65 25.69
C PHE A 157 23.40 7.23 25.68
N ALA A 158 22.53 6.20 25.67
CA ALA A 158 22.94 4.81 25.54
C ALA A 158 23.57 4.52 24.16
N GLN A 159 22.97 5.02 23.08
CA GLN A 159 23.47 4.92 21.71
C GLN A 159 24.87 5.53 21.60
N ARG A 160 25.11 6.72 22.17
CA ARG A 160 26.44 7.37 22.20
C ARG A 160 27.50 6.57 22.94
N LYS A 161 27.11 5.69 23.87
CA LYS A 161 28.02 4.79 24.60
C LYS A 161 28.25 3.45 23.89
N THR A 162 27.40 3.12 22.91
CA THR A 162 27.47 1.85 22.20
C THR A 162 28.77 1.76 21.40
N LYS A 163 29.41 0.59 21.44
CA LYS A 163 30.61 0.28 20.67
C LYS A 163 30.25 -0.77 19.63
N PHE A 164 30.21 -0.35 18.38
CA PHE A 164 29.97 -1.26 17.26
C PHE A 164 31.25 -2.04 16.92
N SER A 165 31.08 -3.32 16.61
CA SER A 165 32.17 -4.17 16.11
C SER A 165 32.60 -3.74 14.71
N TYR A 166 31.66 -3.25 13.92
CA TYR A 166 31.87 -2.64 12.62
C TYR A 166 31.30 -1.22 12.66
N ALA A 167 32.18 -0.23 12.59
CA ALA A 167 31.85 1.17 12.74
C ALA A 167 32.25 1.96 11.47
N PRO A 168 31.56 1.74 10.34
CA PRO A 168 31.90 2.41 9.08
C PRO A 168 31.70 3.91 9.18
N LYS A 169 32.51 4.68 8.45
CA LYS A 169 32.34 6.14 8.37
C LYS A 169 31.27 6.46 7.32
N PHE A 170 30.28 7.27 7.69
CA PHE A 170 29.30 7.84 6.75
C PHE A 170 29.76 9.23 6.30
N SER A 171 29.82 9.48 4.99
CA SER A 171 30.02 10.82 4.43
C SER A 171 28.67 11.35 3.97
N VAL A 172 28.15 12.34 4.68
CA VAL A 172 26.89 12.99 4.31
C VAL A 172 27.21 14.12 3.35
N VAL A 173 26.78 14.00 2.09
CA VAL A 173 27.03 14.95 1.01
C VAL A 173 25.84 15.89 0.89
N VAL A 174 26.11 17.20 0.91
CA VAL A 174 25.09 18.24 0.83
C VAL A 174 25.52 19.30 -0.19
N PRO A 175 24.92 19.33 -1.39
CA PRO A 175 25.13 20.42 -2.35
C PRO A 175 24.39 21.68 -1.86
N LEU A 176 25.09 22.82 -1.83
CA LEU A 176 24.58 24.11 -1.36
C LEU A 176 24.54 25.12 -2.50
N TYR A 177 23.38 25.72 -2.75
CA TYR A 177 23.22 26.81 -3.70
C TYR A 177 22.26 27.87 -3.13
N HIS A 178 22.76 29.07 -2.88
CA HIS A 178 22.05 30.17 -2.21
C HIS A 178 21.30 29.73 -0.93
N THR A 179 21.90 28.81 -0.16
CA THR A 179 21.26 28.19 0.99
C THR A 179 20.99 29.21 2.10
N PRO A 180 19.73 29.39 2.55
CA PRO A 180 19.42 30.28 3.66
C PRO A 180 20.11 29.86 4.97
N ALA A 181 20.70 30.82 5.68
CA ALA A 181 21.44 30.58 6.93
C ALA A 181 20.61 29.85 8.00
N LYS A 182 19.28 30.06 8.05
CA LYS A 182 18.38 29.34 8.97
C LYS A 182 18.34 27.84 8.69
N PHE A 183 18.29 27.45 7.42
CA PHE A 183 18.21 26.05 7.03
C PHE A 183 19.54 25.35 7.18
N LEU A 184 20.65 25.99 6.78
CA LEU A 184 21.99 25.47 7.01
C LEU A 184 22.24 25.20 8.50
N LYS A 185 21.77 26.08 9.39
CA LYS A 185 21.91 25.91 10.83
C LYS A 185 21.18 24.67 11.35
N ASP A 186 19.95 24.42 10.90
CA ASP A 186 19.18 23.24 11.31
C ASP A 186 19.81 21.95 10.78
N LEU A 187 20.22 21.95 9.50
CA LEU A 187 20.94 20.85 8.87
C LEU A 187 22.21 20.49 9.64
N VAL A 188 23.11 21.46 9.86
CA VAL A 188 24.38 21.21 10.55
C VAL A 188 24.15 20.73 11.98
N ARG A 189 23.16 21.27 12.68
CA ARG A 189 22.79 20.81 14.03
C ARG A 189 22.28 19.38 14.04
N SER A 190 21.45 18.99 13.07
CA SER A 190 20.95 17.61 12.96
C SER A 190 22.08 16.60 12.82
N MET A 191 23.16 16.99 12.12
CA MET A 191 24.40 16.20 12.02
C MET A 191 25.19 16.18 13.32
N MET A 192 25.42 17.34 13.95
CA MET A 192 26.13 17.43 15.24
C MET A 192 25.42 16.65 16.35
N TYR A 193 24.10 16.51 16.28
CA TYR A 193 23.28 15.77 17.24
C TYR A 193 23.18 14.27 16.98
N GLN A 194 23.75 13.75 15.89
CA GLN A 194 23.81 12.31 15.65
C GLN A 194 24.43 11.58 16.86
N SER A 195 23.78 10.48 17.29
CA SER A 195 24.26 9.63 18.38
C SER A 195 25.41 8.71 17.94
N TYR A 196 25.44 8.36 16.65
CA TYR A 196 26.60 7.74 16.00
C TYR A 196 27.68 8.79 15.69
N ALA A 197 28.93 8.50 16.02
CA ALA A 197 30.01 9.50 15.99
C ALA A 197 30.87 9.49 14.72
N ASN A 198 30.96 8.35 14.02
CA ASN A 198 31.87 8.18 12.88
C ASN A 198 31.23 8.67 11.57
N TRP A 199 31.18 9.98 11.40
CA TRP A 199 30.67 10.61 10.19
C TRP A 199 31.52 11.81 9.79
N GLU A 200 31.39 12.23 8.54
CA GLU A 200 31.76 13.56 8.08
C GLU A 200 30.59 14.20 7.31
N LEU A 201 30.55 15.53 7.36
CA LEU A 201 29.57 16.33 6.62
C LEU A 201 30.31 17.09 5.52
N CYS A 202 30.06 16.71 4.28
CA CYS A 202 30.67 17.30 3.08
C CYS A 202 29.73 18.37 2.50
N LEU A 203 29.94 19.62 2.89
CA LEU A 203 29.20 20.79 2.42
C LEU A 203 29.82 21.31 1.13
N VAL A 204 29.13 21.12 0.01
CA VAL A 204 29.62 21.57 -1.31
C VAL A 204 29.06 22.96 -1.60
N ASN A 205 29.88 23.99 -1.43
CA ASN A 205 29.50 25.37 -1.73
C ASN A 205 29.56 25.65 -3.23
N ALA A 206 28.38 25.75 -3.86
CA ALA A 206 28.19 26.08 -5.27
C ALA A 206 27.80 27.55 -5.51
N SER A 207 27.87 28.40 -4.47
CA SER A 207 27.64 29.86 -4.52
C SER A 207 28.89 30.62 -4.08
N PRO A 208 30.00 30.56 -4.84
CA PRO A 208 31.25 31.22 -4.46
C PRO A 208 31.13 32.75 -4.32
N GLU A 209 30.15 33.36 -4.97
CA GLU A 209 29.81 34.78 -4.84
C GLU A 209 29.16 35.15 -3.50
N ASP A 210 28.58 34.19 -2.78
CA ASP A 210 27.95 34.42 -1.48
C ASP A 210 29.01 34.38 -0.35
N VAL A 211 29.58 35.55 -0.09
CA VAL A 211 30.58 35.76 0.97
C VAL A 211 30.02 35.43 2.35
N HIS A 212 28.73 35.69 2.58
CA HIS A 212 28.10 35.42 3.88
C HIS A 212 27.95 33.92 4.13
N LEU A 213 27.44 33.17 3.14
CA LEU A 213 27.36 31.72 3.20
C LEU A 213 28.75 31.10 3.36
N THR A 214 29.73 31.57 2.60
CA THR A 214 31.12 31.10 2.69
C THR A 214 31.69 31.25 4.10
N SER A 215 31.55 32.44 4.70
CA SER A 215 32.00 32.68 6.08
C SER A 215 31.23 31.81 7.09
N LEU A 216 29.93 31.60 6.90
CA LEU A 216 29.13 30.74 7.77
C LEU A 216 29.61 29.28 7.72
N LEU A 217 29.92 28.76 6.54
CA LEU A 217 30.46 27.42 6.34
C LEU A 217 31.83 27.23 6.99
N GLU A 218 32.74 28.19 6.82
CA GLU A 218 34.04 28.21 7.49
C GLU A 218 33.90 28.18 9.02
N ASN A 219 32.98 28.98 9.56
CA ASN A 219 32.70 29.01 10.99
C ASN A 219 32.21 27.66 11.52
N TRP A 220 31.39 26.93 10.76
CA TRP A 220 30.97 25.58 11.15
C TRP A 220 32.13 24.57 11.09
N ALA A 221 32.94 24.60 10.03
CA ALA A 221 34.11 23.72 9.90
C ALA A 221 35.17 23.95 10.99
N MET A 222 35.33 25.20 11.46
CA MET A 222 36.18 25.50 12.62
C MET A 222 35.65 24.93 13.94
N ARG A 223 34.32 24.81 14.09
CA ARG A 223 33.67 24.31 15.33
C ARG A 223 33.67 22.80 15.45
N ASP A 224 33.59 22.07 14.34
CA ASP A 224 33.62 20.61 14.32
C ASP A 224 34.44 20.12 13.13
N LYS A 225 35.56 19.43 13.41
CA LYS A 225 36.50 18.94 12.40
C LYS A 225 35.91 17.89 11.46
N ARG A 226 34.74 17.33 11.79
CA ARG A 226 34.00 16.41 10.92
C ARG A 226 33.25 17.14 9.80
N ILE A 227 33.10 18.46 9.89
CA ILE A 227 32.47 19.29 8.86
C ILE A 227 33.55 19.76 7.88
N ARG A 228 33.35 19.45 6.60
CA ARG A 228 34.27 19.75 5.51
C ARG A 228 33.56 20.61 4.47
N VAL A 229 34.20 21.70 4.07
CA VAL A 229 33.69 22.62 3.04
C VAL A 229 34.44 22.36 1.75
N ILE A 230 33.72 21.93 0.72
CA ILE A 230 34.22 21.80 -0.65
C ILE A 230 33.77 23.04 -1.41
N ARG A 231 34.70 23.78 -2.00
CA ARG A 231 34.38 24.99 -2.76
C ARG A 231 34.41 24.70 -4.25
N LEU A 232 33.35 25.10 -4.93
CA LEU A 232 33.32 25.11 -6.39
C LEU A 232 33.59 26.53 -6.90
N GLU A 233 34.21 26.62 -8.07
CA GLU A 233 34.47 27.90 -8.73
C GLU A 233 33.19 28.55 -9.29
N LYS A 234 32.14 27.75 -9.49
CA LYS A 234 30.81 28.16 -9.96
C LYS A 234 29.79 27.05 -9.66
N ASN A 235 28.50 27.34 -9.79
CA ASN A 235 27.45 26.33 -9.79
C ASN A 235 27.55 25.43 -11.03
N LEU A 236 27.61 24.10 -10.83
CA LEU A 236 27.72 23.10 -11.91
C LEU A 236 26.42 22.32 -12.14
N GLY A 237 25.32 22.65 -11.45
CA GLY A 237 24.09 21.87 -11.46
C GLY A 237 24.04 20.81 -10.35
N ILE A 238 22.86 20.28 -10.07
CA ILE A 238 22.63 19.46 -8.87
C ILE A 238 23.44 18.16 -8.90
N ALA A 239 23.50 17.46 -10.04
CA ALA A 239 24.28 16.24 -10.17
C ALA A 239 25.78 16.49 -9.97
N GLN A 240 26.36 17.48 -10.66
CA GLN A 240 27.80 17.73 -10.59
C GLN A 240 28.25 18.32 -9.25
N ASN A 241 27.44 19.19 -8.65
CA ASN A 241 27.70 19.68 -7.29
C ASN A 241 27.72 18.50 -6.31
N THR A 242 26.77 17.56 -6.42
CA THR A 242 26.74 16.35 -5.59
C THR A 242 27.95 15.45 -5.85
N ASN A 243 28.32 15.23 -7.11
CA ASN A 243 29.48 14.42 -7.50
C ASN A 243 30.80 14.97 -6.95
N ALA A 244 30.97 16.29 -6.89
CA ALA A 244 32.14 16.89 -6.24
C ALA A 244 32.23 16.52 -4.75
N GLY A 245 31.09 16.46 -4.06
CA GLY A 245 31.00 15.97 -2.69
C GLY A 245 31.30 14.47 -2.56
N ILE A 246 30.76 13.64 -3.47
CA ILE A 246 31.06 12.19 -3.53
C ILE A 246 32.57 11.95 -3.70
N ALA A 247 33.20 12.68 -4.62
CA ALA A 247 34.63 12.57 -4.90
C ALA A 247 35.49 12.96 -3.68
N ALA A 248 35.07 14.00 -2.94
CA ALA A 248 35.76 14.45 -1.73
C ALA A 248 35.52 13.56 -0.50
N SER A 249 34.52 12.68 -0.54
CA SER A 249 34.10 11.83 0.59
C SER A 249 35.10 10.71 0.89
N THR A 250 35.31 10.44 2.16
CA THR A 250 36.29 9.46 2.70
C THR A 250 35.64 8.30 3.45
N GLY A 251 34.33 8.38 3.67
CA GLY A 251 33.55 7.33 4.32
C GLY A 251 33.34 6.11 3.43
N GLU A 252 33.11 4.97 4.08
CA GLU A 252 32.75 3.71 3.42
C GLU A 252 31.33 3.76 2.85
N PHE A 253 30.48 4.63 3.41
CA PHE A 253 29.15 4.93 2.90
C PHE A 253 29.03 6.41 2.56
N ILE A 254 28.32 6.69 1.48
CA ILE A 254 27.92 8.01 1.02
C ILE A 254 26.44 8.17 1.31
N ALA A 255 26.05 9.19 2.05
CA ALA A 255 24.65 9.50 2.33
C ALA A 255 24.28 10.86 1.76
N PHE A 256 23.03 11.03 1.35
CA PHE A 256 22.56 12.23 0.66
C PHE A 256 21.60 13.01 1.54
N LEU A 257 21.76 14.33 1.61
CA LEU A 257 20.89 15.22 2.38
C LEU A 257 20.74 16.55 1.66
N ASP A 258 19.50 17.01 1.52
CA ASP A 258 19.20 18.29 0.90
C ASP A 258 19.48 19.45 1.85
N HIS A 259 19.90 20.58 1.28
CA HIS A 259 20.42 21.72 2.03
C HIS A 259 19.38 22.45 2.90
N ASP A 260 18.10 22.18 2.67
CA ASP A 260 16.97 22.73 3.42
C ASP A 260 16.28 21.76 4.39
N ASP A 261 16.75 20.52 4.43
CA ASP A 261 16.20 19.43 5.22
C ASP A 261 17.11 19.05 6.41
N PHE A 262 16.65 18.09 7.21
CA PHE A 262 17.38 17.63 8.39
C PHE A 262 17.00 16.20 8.80
N LEU A 263 17.89 15.57 9.57
CA LEU A 263 17.76 14.17 10.01
C LEU A 263 17.32 14.05 11.48
N GLU A 264 16.72 12.92 11.83
CA GLU A 264 16.59 12.50 13.24
C GLU A 264 17.95 12.19 13.87
N PRO A 265 18.16 12.42 15.18
CA PRO A 265 19.47 12.32 15.84
C PRO A 265 19.99 10.89 15.97
N ASP A 266 19.22 9.87 15.63
CA ASP A 266 19.65 8.47 15.60
C ASP A 266 19.68 7.85 14.20
N ALA A 267 19.57 8.66 13.13
CA ALA A 267 19.55 8.18 11.76
C ALA A 267 20.78 7.32 11.41
N LEU A 268 21.99 7.84 11.61
CA LEU A 268 23.22 7.10 11.31
C LEU A 268 23.48 5.94 12.29
N PHE A 269 22.93 6.02 13.50
CA PHE A 269 23.00 4.91 14.45
C PHE A 269 22.16 3.73 13.96
N CYS A 270 20.96 3.98 13.43
CA CYS A 270 20.10 2.93 12.88
C CYS A 270 20.79 2.19 11.72
N TYR A 271 21.45 2.91 10.81
CA TYR A 271 22.19 2.28 9.71
C TYR A 271 23.42 1.51 10.21
N ALA A 272 24.18 2.06 11.17
CA ALA A 272 25.31 1.34 11.78
C ALA A 272 24.86 0.06 12.51
N ASP A 273 23.73 0.11 13.24
CA ASP A 273 23.17 -1.05 13.93
C ASP A 273 22.74 -2.15 12.95
N ALA A 274 22.06 -1.77 11.86
CA ALA A 274 21.72 -2.69 10.77
C ALA A 274 22.97 -3.35 10.17
N LEU A 275 24.04 -2.59 9.92
CA LEU A 275 25.31 -3.14 9.41
C LEU A 275 26.01 -4.10 10.36
N ASN A 276 25.75 -4.01 11.66
CA ASN A 276 26.29 -4.98 12.62
C ASN A 276 25.47 -6.28 12.65
N LYS A 277 24.23 -6.27 12.14
CA LYS A 277 23.40 -7.47 11.93
C LYS A 277 23.68 -8.10 10.57
N ASP A 278 23.83 -7.27 9.53
CA ASP A 278 24.17 -7.68 8.18
C ASP A 278 25.17 -6.72 7.53
N LYS A 279 26.43 -7.15 7.45
CA LYS A 279 27.51 -6.36 6.82
C LYS A 279 27.41 -6.31 5.30
N THR A 280 26.54 -7.11 4.68
CA THR A 280 26.39 -7.21 3.23
C THR A 280 25.52 -6.11 2.64
N ILE A 281 24.83 -5.32 3.47
CA ILE A 281 23.96 -4.23 2.99
C ILE A 281 24.78 -3.20 2.21
N ASP A 282 24.35 -2.89 0.99
CA ASP A 282 24.99 -1.91 0.11
C ASP A 282 24.21 -0.61 0.01
N VAL A 283 22.88 -0.66 0.16
CA VAL A 283 22.00 0.50 0.02
C VAL A 283 21.04 0.57 1.19
N PHE A 284 20.89 1.76 1.77
CA PHE A 284 19.94 2.09 2.82
C PHE A 284 18.95 3.12 2.29
N TYR A 285 17.69 2.97 2.68
CA TYR A 285 16.71 4.04 2.65
C TYR A 285 15.82 3.98 3.91
N SER A 286 15.12 5.07 4.20
CA SER A 286 14.26 5.18 5.38
C SER A 286 12.87 5.70 5.03
N ASP A 287 11.96 5.57 5.98
CA ASP A 287 10.74 6.39 5.98
C ASP A 287 11.10 7.87 6.17
N GLU A 288 10.18 8.72 5.73
CA GLU A 288 10.30 10.18 5.78
C GLU A 288 8.94 10.81 6.11
N ASP A 289 8.96 12.06 6.54
CA ASP A 289 7.74 12.88 6.59
C ASP A 289 8.01 14.28 6.05
N LYS A 290 6.98 15.12 6.12
CA LYS A 290 7.09 16.53 5.79
C LYS A 290 6.95 17.38 7.02
N THR A 291 7.63 18.52 6.99
CA THR A 291 7.52 19.53 8.03
C THR A 291 7.36 20.93 7.43
N ASP A 292 6.86 21.86 8.25
CA ASP A 292 6.78 23.26 7.86
C ASP A 292 8.15 23.96 7.84
N GLU A 293 8.20 25.19 7.34
CA GLU A 293 9.45 25.94 7.23
C GLU A 293 10.15 26.22 8.58
N TYR A 294 9.48 26.00 9.72
CA TYR A 294 9.98 26.22 11.08
C TYR A 294 10.27 24.92 11.83
N ALA A 295 10.05 23.76 11.22
CA ALA A 295 10.11 22.45 11.87
C ALA A 295 9.17 22.32 13.09
N ALA A 296 8.05 23.04 13.09
CA ALA A 296 7.12 23.11 14.22
C ALA A 296 6.06 22.02 14.18
N HIS A 297 5.61 21.65 12.98
CA HIS A 297 4.61 20.62 12.74
C HIS A 297 5.08 19.58 11.72
N TYR A 298 4.77 18.32 11.98
CA TYR A 298 5.09 17.21 11.09
C TYR A 298 3.81 16.63 10.52
N PHE A 299 3.84 16.24 9.25
CA PHE A 299 2.66 15.81 8.51
C PHE A 299 3.05 14.97 7.28
N TYR A 300 2.07 14.28 6.70
CA TYR A 300 2.26 13.38 5.55
C TYR A 300 3.43 12.39 5.74
N PRO A 301 3.35 11.48 6.74
CA PRO A 301 4.32 10.39 6.84
C PRO A 301 4.25 9.50 5.61
N HIS A 302 5.42 9.24 5.03
CA HIS A 302 5.63 8.26 3.98
C HIS A 302 6.21 7.00 4.62
N PHE A 303 5.33 6.08 5.03
CA PHE A 303 5.69 4.76 5.53
C PHE A 303 5.85 3.82 4.33
N LYS A 304 7.09 3.64 3.89
CA LYS A 304 7.48 2.93 2.68
C LYS A 304 7.46 1.42 2.92
N SER A 305 7.27 0.64 1.86
CA SER A 305 7.53 -0.80 1.93
C SER A 305 9.02 -1.09 2.01
N ASP A 306 9.36 -2.36 2.26
CA ASP A 306 10.69 -2.86 1.89
C ASP A 306 10.87 -2.81 0.37
N PHE A 307 12.04 -3.26 -0.11
CA PHE A 307 12.43 -3.10 -1.50
C PHE A 307 11.42 -3.77 -2.45
N ASN A 308 10.86 -2.96 -3.36
CA ASN A 308 9.79 -3.30 -4.29
C ASN A 308 10.18 -2.72 -5.65
N ILE A 309 10.65 -3.58 -6.56
CA ILE A 309 11.26 -3.13 -7.81
C ILE A 309 10.21 -2.53 -8.75
N ASP A 310 9.01 -3.13 -8.77
CA ASP A 310 7.93 -2.68 -9.62
C ASP A 310 7.31 -1.36 -9.13
N LEU A 311 7.20 -1.17 -7.81
CA LEU A 311 6.85 0.14 -7.25
C LEU A 311 7.93 1.19 -7.54
N LEU A 312 9.21 0.80 -7.51
CA LEU A 312 10.31 1.67 -7.90
C LEU A 312 10.23 2.06 -9.38
N HIS A 313 9.73 1.20 -10.27
CA HIS A 313 9.47 1.56 -11.67
C HIS A 313 8.28 2.51 -11.85
N ALA A 314 7.31 2.46 -10.94
CA ALA A 314 6.19 3.39 -10.94
C ALA A 314 6.54 4.76 -10.35
N ASN A 315 7.36 4.82 -9.29
CA ASN A 315 7.75 6.07 -8.63
C ASN A 315 9.07 5.90 -7.85
N ASN A 316 9.89 6.95 -7.76
CA ASN A 316 11.09 6.94 -6.90
C ASN A 316 10.71 7.01 -5.41
N TYR A 317 10.11 5.96 -4.87
CA TYR A 317 9.61 5.95 -3.49
C TYR A 317 10.75 5.84 -2.45
N MET A 318 11.92 5.33 -2.84
CA MET A 318 13.08 5.21 -1.95
C MET A 318 13.61 6.59 -1.54
N CYS A 319 13.85 7.46 -2.52
CA CYS A 319 14.24 8.87 -2.39
C CYS A 319 15.08 9.18 -1.13
N HIS A 320 14.54 9.84 -0.11
CA HIS A 320 15.26 10.20 1.12
C HIS A 320 14.96 9.22 2.27
N PHE A 321 15.86 8.91 3.19
CA PHE A 321 17.28 9.25 3.30
C PHE A 321 18.16 8.15 2.70
N LEU A 322 18.68 8.34 1.49
CA LEU A 322 19.52 7.34 0.82
C LEU A 322 20.95 7.33 1.39
N ALA A 323 21.47 6.15 1.71
CA ALA A 323 22.91 5.95 1.93
C ALA A 323 23.43 4.71 1.18
N VAL A 324 24.57 4.83 0.54
CA VAL A 324 25.09 3.85 -0.43
C VAL A 324 26.55 3.54 -0.12
N ARG A 325 26.92 2.26 -0.16
CA ARG A 325 28.31 1.83 -0.02
C ARG A 325 29.15 2.44 -1.13
N LYS A 326 30.25 3.11 -0.76
CA LYS A 326 31.12 3.83 -1.70
C LYS A 326 31.65 2.93 -2.81
N SER A 327 32.00 1.67 -2.54
CA SER A 327 32.43 0.72 -3.57
C SER A 327 31.36 0.45 -4.63
N LEU A 328 30.08 0.50 -4.26
CA LEU A 328 28.98 0.40 -5.23
C LEU A 328 28.86 1.70 -6.03
N VAL A 329 28.99 2.87 -5.40
CA VAL A 329 29.05 4.17 -6.11
C VAL A 329 30.20 4.20 -7.12
N ASP A 330 31.37 3.70 -6.75
CA ASP A 330 32.55 3.61 -7.63
C ASP A 330 32.30 2.66 -8.81
N THR A 331 31.45 1.64 -8.62
CA THR A 331 31.06 0.69 -9.67
C THR A 331 30.05 1.30 -10.64
N VAL A 332 28.99 1.95 -10.13
CA VAL A 332 27.88 2.45 -10.96
C VAL A 332 28.10 3.87 -11.48
N GLY A 333 29.07 4.60 -10.93
CA GLY A 333 29.29 6.03 -11.15
C GLY A 333 28.36 6.94 -10.34
N GLY A 334 28.71 8.22 -10.23
CA GLY A 334 27.91 9.23 -9.51
C GLY A 334 26.57 9.58 -10.17
N LEU A 335 26.01 10.72 -9.78
CA LEU A 335 24.77 11.26 -10.35
C LEU A 335 25.03 11.75 -11.78
N ASN A 336 24.02 11.60 -12.65
CA ASN A 336 24.15 11.93 -14.07
C ASN A 336 23.35 13.18 -14.42
N GLU A 337 24.05 14.26 -14.80
CA GLU A 337 23.46 15.57 -15.12
C GLU A 337 22.44 15.54 -16.27
N LYS A 338 22.49 14.51 -17.14
CA LYS A 338 21.49 14.30 -18.20
C LYS A 338 20.08 14.10 -17.65
N PHE A 339 19.97 13.69 -16.39
CA PHE A 339 18.72 13.45 -15.70
C PHE A 339 18.50 14.47 -14.58
N ASP A 340 19.15 15.64 -14.59
CA ASP A 340 18.86 16.71 -13.63
C ASP A 340 17.31 16.91 -13.51
N GLY A 341 16.82 17.05 -12.28
CA GLY A 341 15.40 16.98 -11.93
C GLY A 341 14.91 15.58 -11.48
N ALA A 342 15.60 14.51 -11.88
CA ALA A 342 15.37 13.13 -11.46
C ALA A 342 16.69 12.32 -11.42
N GLN A 343 17.80 12.99 -11.14
CA GLN A 343 19.15 12.42 -11.17
C GLN A 343 19.35 11.37 -10.07
N ASP A 344 18.62 11.54 -8.97
CA ASP A 344 18.49 10.59 -7.87
C ASP A 344 17.76 9.32 -8.31
N TYR A 345 16.74 9.44 -9.16
CA TYR A 345 16.00 8.30 -9.67
C TYR A 345 16.84 7.43 -10.61
N ASP A 346 17.55 8.03 -11.59
CA ASP A 346 18.51 7.28 -12.42
C ASP A 346 19.59 6.61 -11.56
N PHE A 347 20.08 7.32 -10.53
CA PHE A 347 21.09 6.77 -9.64
C PHE A 347 20.57 5.55 -8.89
N VAL A 348 19.39 5.64 -8.25
CA VAL A 348 18.77 4.50 -7.54
C VAL A 348 18.54 3.32 -8.49
N LEU A 349 18.04 3.56 -9.70
CA LEU A 349 17.86 2.50 -10.72
C LEU A 349 19.19 1.81 -11.07
N ARG A 350 20.28 2.56 -11.25
CA ARG A 350 21.62 1.96 -11.48
C ARG A 350 22.14 1.18 -10.28
N LEU A 351 21.79 1.57 -9.05
CA LEU A 351 22.15 0.80 -7.86
C LEU A 351 21.43 -0.56 -7.86
N THR A 352 20.12 -0.58 -8.15
CA THR A 352 19.34 -1.84 -8.15
C THR A 352 19.74 -2.78 -9.28
N GLU A 353 20.29 -2.26 -10.38
CA GLU A 353 20.91 -3.05 -11.46
C GLU A 353 22.15 -3.84 -10.97
N ASN A 354 22.81 -3.40 -9.90
CA ASN A 354 24.11 -3.92 -9.46
C ASN A 354 24.12 -4.53 -8.05
N THR A 355 23.03 -4.42 -7.28
CA THR A 355 22.91 -5.10 -5.98
C THR A 355 21.46 -5.46 -5.65
N LYS A 356 21.30 -6.56 -4.90
CA LYS A 356 20.05 -6.92 -4.21
C LYS A 356 20.12 -6.67 -2.70
N LYS A 357 21.23 -6.13 -2.21
CA LYS A 357 21.50 -5.90 -0.77
C LYS A 357 21.00 -4.53 -0.33
N ILE A 358 19.69 -4.35 -0.46
CA ILE A 358 18.98 -3.09 -0.17
C ILE A 358 18.22 -3.26 1.13
N TYR A 359 18.45 -2.35 2.08
CA TYR A 359 17.83 -2.37 3.39
C TYR A 359 16.96 -1.13 3.59
N HIS A 360 15.71 -1.39 3.95
CA HIS A 360 14.78 -0.37 4.41
C HIS A 360 14.85 -0.26 5.94
N CYS A 361 15.03 0.96 6.45
CA CYS A 361 14.84 1.26 7.85
C CYS A 361 13.44 1.86 8.07
N PRO A 362 12.46 1.11 8.59
CA PRO A 362 11.06 1.55 8.74
C PRO A 362 10.89 2.51 9.93
N ARG A 363 11.62 3.62 9.88
CA ARG A 363 11.63 4.70 10.85
C ARG A 363 11.71 6.02 10.10
N ILE A 364 10.95 7.00 10.56
CA ILE A 364 11.05 8.39 10.10
C ILE A 364 12.45 8.88 10.52
N LEU A 365 13.39 8.94 9.57
CA LEU A 365 14.75 9.43 9.82
C LEU A 365 15.08 10.73 9.08
N TYR A 366 14.19 11.13 8.17
CA TYR A 366 14.32 12.31 7.32
C TYR A 366 13.08 13.20 7.42
N HIS A 367 13.29 14.50 7.54
CA HIS A 367 12.22 15.49 7.56
C HIS A 367 12.34 16.43 6.37
N TRP A 368 11.42 16.28 5.42
CA TRP A 368 11.35 17.10 4.23
C TRP A 368 10.64 18.44 4.52
N ARG A 369 11.40 19.53 4.47
CA ARG A 369 10.93 20.88 4.74
C ARG A 369 10.16 21.45 3.55
N CYS A 370 8.88 21.73 3.79
CA CYS A 370 8.05 22.47 2.86
C CYS A 370 8.27 23.99 3.01
N SER A 371 8.97 24.62 2.08
CA SER A 371 9.14 26.08 2.00
C SER A 371 8.57 26.67 0.70
N ASN A 372 8.25 27.96 0.67
CA ASN A 372 7.74 28.65 -0.54
C ASN A 372 8.75 28.65 -1.71
N GLN A 373 10.03 28.40 -1.45
CA GLN A 373 11.09 28.28 -2.45
C GLN A 373 11.41 26.83 -2.83
N SER A 374 10.81 25.85 -2.14
CA SER A 374 11.03 24.43 -2.41
C SER A 374 10.49 24.04 -3.79
N THR A 375 11.15 23.09 -4.46
CA THR A 375 10.71 22.48 -5.73
C THR A 375 9.26 21.99 -5.67
N ALA A 376 8.80 21.58 -4.48
CA ALA A 376 7.41 21.17 -4.23
C ALA A 376 6.36 22.28 -4.56
N ALA A 377 6.74 23.56 -4.49
CA ALA A 377 5.85 24.71 -4.66
C ALA A 377 5.81 25.29 -6.09
N ASN A 378 6.83 25.07 -6.93
CA ASN A 378 6.95 25.73 -8.24
C ASN A 378 6.47 24.83 -9.41
N GLN A 379 5.38 25.23 -10.09
CA GLN A 379 4.79 24.45 -11.20
C GLN A 379 5.72 24.26 -12.42
N GLY A 380 6.59 25.23 -12.72
CA GLY A 380 7.53 25.13 -13.86
C GLY A 380 8.63 24.08 -13.67
N ASN A 381 9.06 23.83 -12.43
CA ASN A 381 10.07 22.83 -12.12
C ASN A 381 9.50 21.39 -12.14
N LYS A 382 8.17 21.22 -12.07
CA LYS A 382 7.52 19.91 -12.00
C LYS A 382 7.57 19.15 -13.32
N MET A 383 7.25 19.79 -14.44
CA MET A 383 7.22 19.11 -15.75
C MET A 383 8.62 18.65 -16.19
N TYR A 384 9.65 19.46 -15.92
CA TYR A 384 11.02 19.10 -16.20
C TYR A 384 11.46 17.84 -15.43
N ALA A 385 11.17 17.77 -14.13
CA ALA A 385 11.47 16.60 -13.30
C ALA A 385 10.71 15.34 -13.75
N ILE A 386 9.43 15.48 -14.17
CA ILE A 386 8.64 14.36 -14.70
C ILE A 386 9.25 13.80 -15.99
N HIS A 387 9.64 14.66 -16.93
CA HIS A 387 10.30 14.21 -18.16
C HIS A 387 11.67 13.58 -17.88
N ALA A 388 12.44 14.13 -16.93
CA ALA A 388 13.72 13.56 -16.51
C ALA A 388 13.53 12.15 -15.89
N GLY A 389 12.52 11.95 -15.05
CA GLY A 389 12.22 10.65 -14.45
C GLY A 389 11.80 9.60 -15.48
N LYS A 390 10.95 9.98 -16.44
CA LYS A 390 10.62 9.13 -17.60
C LYS A 390 11.87 8.77 -18.42
N ALA A 391 12.78 9.72 -18.64
CA ALA A 391 14.03 9.48 -19.35
C ALA A 391 14.95 8.52 -18.56
N ALA A 392 15.03 8.66 -17.24
CA ALA A 392 15.79 7.77 -16.36
C ALA A 392 15.27 6.33 -16.42
N LEU A 393 13.95 6.12 -16.37
CA LEU A 393 13.32 4.80 -16.51
C LEU A 393 13.58 4.17 -17.88
N ASN A 394 13.43 4.94 -18.96
CA ASN A 394 13.74 4.44 -20.31
C ASN A 394 15.22 4.06 -20.45
N ALA A 395 16.13 4.81 -19.83
CA ALA A 395 17.55 4.47 -19.79
C ALA A 395 17.79 3.18 -18.98
N HIS A 396 17.09 3.01 -17.86
CA HIS A 396 17.11 1.78 -17.05
C HIS A 396 16.64 0.56 -17.85
N TYR A 397 15.46 0.61 -18.47
CA TYR A 397 14.93 -0.49 -19.29
C TYR A 397 15.91 -0.90 -20.39
N LYS A 398 16.55 0.08 -21.04
CA LYS A 398 17.60 -0.17 -22.02
C LYS A 398 18.82 -0.88 -21.41
N ARG A 399 19.28 -0.50 -20.22
CA ARG A 399 20.43 -1.12 -19.54
C ARG A 399 20.16 -2.56 -19.14
N ILE A 400 18.95 -2.86 -18.65
CA ILE A 400 18.56 -4.23 -18.26
C ILE A 400 18.02 -5.07 -19.42
N GLY A 401 17.97 -4.53 -20.64
CA GLY A 401 17.59 -5.26 -21.85
C GLY A 401 16.08 -5.52 -22.00
N TRP A 402 15.25 -4.81 -21.25
CA TRP A 402 13.79 -4.89 -21.36
C TRP A 402 13.31 -4.17 -22.61
N ASN A 403 12.41 -4.83 -23.35
CA ASN A 403 11.70 -4.19 -24.46
C ASN A 403 10.47 -3.47 -23.90
N ALA A 404 10.71 -2.34 -23.24
CA ALA A 404 9.69 -1.55 -22.57
C ALA A 404 9.97 -0.06 -22.67
N ARG A 405 8.92 0.75 -22.52
CA ARG A 405 9.01 2.20 -22.40
C ARG A 405 8.22 2.70 -21.20
N ALA A 406 8.73 3.73 -20.54
CA ALA A 406 8.01 4.46 -19.52
C ALA A 406 6.98 5.40 -20.16
N GLN A 407 5.77 5.39 -19.61
CA GLN A 407 4.68 6.31 -19.91
C GLN A 407 4.31 7.08 -18.64
N GLU A 408 3.86 8.32 -18.78
CA GLU A 408 3.33 9.09 -17.63
C GLU A 408 2.02 8.46 -17.17
N GLY A 409 1.89 8.25 -15.86
CA GLY A 409 0.69 7.73 -15.23
C GLY A 409 -0.37 8.81 -14.99
N ALA A 410 -1.45 8.43 -14.30
CA ALA A 410 -2.56 9.33 -13.99
C ALA A 410 -2.20 10.45 -12.99
N VAL A 411 -1.06 10.32 -12.29
CA VAL A 411 -0.58 11.29 -11.30
C VAL A 411 0.83 11.73 -11.68
N ASP A 412 1.07 13.05 -11.66
CA ASP A 412 2.37 13.66 -11.91
C ASP A 412 3.48 13.00 -11.06
N GLY A 413 4.52 12.49 -11.74
CA GLY A 413 5.65 11.82 -11.09
C GLY A 413 5.46 10.32 -10.85
N TRP A 414 4.33 9.75 -11.30
CA TRP A 414 4.12 8.32 -11.43
C TRP A 414 4.19 7.89 -12.89
N TYR A 415 4.68 6.68 -13.12
CA TYR A 415 4.92 6.13 -14.44
C TYR A 415 4.29 4.74 -14.59
N GLN A 416 4.00 4.39 -15.85
CA GLN A 416 3.56 3.07 -16.27
C GLN A 416 4.65 2.43 -17.12
N THR A 417 4.87 1.13 -16.93
CA THR A 417 5.76 0.34 -17.78
C THR A 417 4.94 -0.24 -18.93
N LYS A 418 5.20 0.22 -20.15
CA LYS A 418 4.57 -0.33 -21.36
C LYS A 418 5.55 -1.25 -22.06
N PHE A 419 5.31 -2.55 -21.97
CA PHE A 419 6.10 -3.56 -22.65
C PHE A 419 5.80 -3.58 -24.16
N THR A 420 6.70 -4.20 -24.91
CA THR A 420 6.50 -4.66 -26.27
C THR A 420 6.95 -6.12 -26.29
N LEU A 421 6.02 -7.06 -26.51
CA LEU A 421 6.34 -8.48 -26.43
C LEU A 421 7.33 -8.85 -27.54
N LYS A 422 8.33 -9.66 -27.22
CA LYS A 422 9.31 -10.18 -28.21
C LYS A 422 8.81 -11.45 -28.89
N GLU A 423 7.92 -12.15 -28.22
CA GLU A 423 7.37 -13.44 -28.59
C GLU A 423 5.89 -13.46 -28.20
N GLU A 424 5.13 -14.29 -28.89
CA GLU A 424 3.71 -14.47 -28.67
C GLU A 424 3.49 -15.92 -28.19
N PRO A 425 3.78 -16.25 -26.91
CA PRO A 425 3.58 -17.58 -26.36
C PRO A 425 2.09 -17.91 -26.21
N LEU A 426 1.73 -19.18 -26.31
CA LEU A 426 0.35 -19.58 -26.08
C LEU A 426 -0.03 -19.37 -24.61
N VAL A 427 -1.18 -18.72 -24.36
CA VAL A 427 -1.78 -18.59 -23.03
C VAL A 427 -2.97 -19.54 -22.92
N SER A 428 -2.96 -20.47 -21.96
CA SER A 428 -4.13 -21.29 -21.64
C SER A 428 -4.93 -20.64 -20.51
N ILE A 429 -6.17 -20.25 -20.79
CA ILE A 429 -7.08 -19.61 -19.85
C ILE A 429 -8.02 -20.67 -19.27
N LEU A 430 -7.90 -20.93 -17.97
CA LEU A 430 -8.66 -21.94 -17.24
C LEU A 430 -9.89 -21.27 -16.59
N ILE A 431 -11.09 -21.73 -16.95
CA ILE A 431 -12.35 -21.17 -16.45
C ILE A 431 -13.26 -22.28 -15.92
N PRO A 432 -13.33 -22.49 -14.59
CA PRO A 432 -14.36 -23.33 -13.99
C PRO A 432 -15.76 -22.77 -14.22
N ASN A 433 -16.73 -23.58 -14.66
CA ASN A 433 -18.11 -23.12 -14.87
C ASN A 433 -19.17 -24.17 -14.50
N LYS A 434 -20.23 -23.70 -13.82
CA LYS A 434 -21.43 -24.47 -13.48
C LYS A 434 -22.69 -23.65 -13.73
N ASP A 435 -23.51 -24.00 -14.71
CA ASP A 435 -24.87 -23.44 -14.88
C ASP A 435 -24.94 -21.89 -14.98
N HIS A 436 -23.81 -21.24 -15.28
CA HIS A 436 -23.64 -19.79 -15.38
C HIS A 436 -23.29 -19.36 -16.80
N THR A 437 -24.09 -19.82 -17.78
CA THR A 437 -23.85 -19.54 -19.21
C THR A 437 -23.85 -18.07 -19.55
N ASP A 438 -24.73 -17.27 -18.94
CA ASP A 438 -24.83 -15.84 -19.24
C ASP A 438 -23.58 -15.08 -18.79
N ASP A 439 -23.06 -15.40 -17.59
CA ASP A 439 -21.83 -14.82 -17.07
C ASP A 439 -20.63 -15.27 -17.92
N LEU A 440 -20.55 -16.57 -18.24
CA LEU A 440 -19.49 -17.13 -19.09
C LEU A 440 -19.49 -16.50 -20.49
N ASP A 441 -20.66 -16.28 -21.10
CA ASP A 441 -20.77 -15.67 -22.42
C ASP A 441 -20.26 -14.22 -22.43
N VAL A 442 -20.61 -13.44 -21.39
CA VAL A 442 -20.06 -12.09 -21.20
C VAL A 442 -18.53 -12.14 -21.05
N CYS A 443 -18.02 -13.09 -20.26
CA CYS A 443 -16.59 -13.28 -20.09
C CYS A 443 -15.90 -13.58 -21.42
N LEU A 444 -16.29 -14.65 -22.11
CA LEU A 444 -15.67 -15.08 -23.36
C LEU A 444 -15.74 -14.01 -24.46
N ASN A 445 -16.92 -13.41 -24.67
CA ASN A 445 -17.10 -12.38 -25.69
C ASN A 445 -16.26 -11.13 -25.38
N SER A 446 -16.10 -10.75 -24.10
CA SER A 446 -15.24 -9.62 -23.75
C SER A 446 -13.77 -9.83 -24.16
N PHE A 447 -13.27 -11.07 -24.13
CA PHE A 447 -11.93 -11.39 -24.63
C PHE A 447 -11.89 -11.44 -26.15
N PHE A 448 -12.83 -12.14 -26.80
CA PHE A 448 -12.88 -12.22 -28.26
C PHE A 448 -12.99 -10.85 -28.95
N GLU A 449 -13.76 -9.94 -28.35
CA GLU A 449 -14.00 -8.61 -28.91
C GLU A 449 -12.89 -7.60 -28.59
N ARG A 450 -12.27 -7.70 -27.41
CA ARG A 450 -11.43 -6.60 -26.86
C ARG A 450 -9.95 -6.96 -26.74
N ALA A 451 -9.58 -8.23 -26.57
CA ALA A 451 -8.17 -8.58 -26.37
C ALA A 451 -7.34 -8.34 -27.66
N ASP A 452 -6.24 -7.61 -27.53
CA ASP A 452 -5.35 -7.26 -28.65
C ASP A 452 -4.36 -8.38 -29.06
N TYR A 453 -4.41 -9.50 -28.36
CA TYR A 453 -3.53 -10.64 -28.49
C TYR A 453 -4.34 -11.89 -28.83
N GLN A 454 -3.90 -12.69 -29.79
CA GLN A 454 -4.73 -13.76 -30.36
C GLN A 454 -4.23 -15.18 -30.02
N ASN A 455 -3.00 -15.33 -29.51
CA ASN A 455 -2.44 -16.65 -29.23
C ASN A 455 -2.84 -17.16 -27.83
N TYR A 456 -4.14 -17.39 -27.63
CA TYR A 456 -4.69 -17.94 -26.39
C TYR A 456 -5.73 -19.02 -26.68
N GLU A 457 -5.88 -19.96 -25.75
CA GLU A 457 -6.95 -20.96 -25.74
C GLU A 457 -7.75 -20.88 -24.44
N PHE A 458 -9.06 -21.11 -24.53
CA PHE A 458 -9.93 -21.28 -23.38
C PHE A 458 -10.09 -22.77 -23.06
N ILE A 459 -9.91 -23.11 -21.80
CA ILE A 459 -10.23 -24.42 -21.25
C ILE A 459 -11.33 -24.21 -20.22
N ILE A 460 -12.56 -24.50 -20.62
CA ILE A 460 -13.72 -24.43 -19.76
C ILE A 460 -13.78 -25.72 -18.97
N ILE A 461 -13.68 -25.63 -17.65
CA ILE A 461 -13.80 -26.80 -16.77
C ILE A 461 -15.24 -26.88 -16.28
N GLU A 462 -16.02 -27.70 -16.97
CA GLU A 462 -17.36 -28.08 -16.56
C GLU A 462 -17.26 -28.87 -15.24
N ASN A 463 -18.04 -28.50 -14.22
CA ASN A 463 -17.95 -29.09 -12.89
C ASN A 463 -19.32 -29.43 -12.27
N ASN A 464 -20.07 -30.30 -12.95
CA ASN A 464 -21.36 -30.87 -12.56
C ASN A 464 -22.56 -29.91 -12.70
N SER A 465 -22.66 -29.26 -13.86
CA SER A 465 -23.85 -28.59 -14.37
C SER A 465 -25.05 -29.53 -14.46
N VAL A 466 -26.24 -28.99 -14.23
CA VAL A 466 -27.51 -29.76 -14.31
C VAL A 466 -28.45 -29.23 -15.39
N LEU A 467 -28.19 -28.04 -15.92
CA LEU A 467 -29.05 -27.38 -16.89
C LEU A 467 -28.73 -27.83 -18.33
N PRO A 468 -29.68 -28.41 -19.09
CA PRO A 468 -29.48 -28.81 -20.49
C PRO A 468 -28.96 -27.67 -21.39
N GLU A 469 -29.41 -26.44 -21.15
CA GLU A 469 -28.96 -25.23 -21.84
C GLU A 469 -27.46 -24.98 -21.67
N THR A 470 -26.85 -25.42 -20.57
CA THR A 470 -25.41 -25.27 -20.35
C THR A 470 -24.60 -26.18 -21.26
N PHE A 471 -25.02 -27.44 -21.42
CA PHE A 471 -24.37 -28.36 -22.35
C PHE A 471 -24.59 -27.97 -23.81
N ALA A 472 -25.79 -27.46 -24.14
CA ALA A 472 -26.06 -26.91 -25.47
C ALA A 472 -25.17 -25.68 -25.77
N TYR A 473 -24.92 -24.83 -24.78
CA TYR A 473 -24.02 -23.69 -24.89
C TYR A 473 -22.56 -24.12 -25.10
N TYR A 474 -22.08 -25.12 -24.35
CA TYR A 474 -20.73 -25.70 -24.55
C TYR A 474 -20.52 -26.24 -25.96
N GLU A 475 -21.47 -27.02 -26.47
CA GLU A 475 -21.39 -27.51 -27.85
C GLU A 475 -21.39 -26.38 -28.89
N LYS A 476 -22.12 -25.28 -28.61
CA LYS A 476 -22.17 -24.11 -29.48
C LYS A 476 -20.80 -23.42 -29.53
N ILE A 477 -20.22 -23.09 -28.38
CA ILE A 477 -18.94 -22.33 -28.33
C ILE A 477 -17.76 -23.15 -28.87
N GLU A 478 -17.71 -24.47 -28.67
CA GLU A 478 -16.67 -25.32 -29.26
C GLU A 478 -16.80 -25.44 -30.79
N LYS A 479 -18.01 -25.30 -31.35
CA LYS A 479 -18.23 -25.29 -32.81
C LYS A 479 -17.95 -23.92 -33.43
N GLU A 480 -18.18 -22.84 -32.67
CA GLU A 480 -17.99 -21.46 -33.14
C GLU A 480 -16.53 -20.99 -33.03
N HIS A 481 -15.76 -21.53 -32.07
CA HIS A 481 -14.42 -21.08 -31.76
C HIS A 481 -13.41 -22.24 -31.63
N ASP A 482 -12.46 -22.32 -32.56
CA ASP A 482 -11.41 -23.36 -32.58
C ASP A 482 -10.45 -23.31 -31.38
N ASN A 483 -10.40 -22.18 -30.67
CA ASN A 483 -9.57 -21.98 -29.49
C ASN A 483 -10.32 -22.19 -28.17
N VAL A 484 -11.52 -22.77 -28.20
CA VAL A 484 -12.28 -23.15 -27.00
C VAL A 484 -12.31 -24.66 -26.86
N LYS A 485 -12.07 -25.16 -25.65
CA LYS A 485 -12.19 -26.56 -25.31
C LYS A 485 -12.90 -26.73 -23.97
N VAL A 486 -13.86 -27.66 -23.91
CA VAL A 486 -14.57 -28.01 -22.69
C VAL A 486 -14.03 -29.33 -22.13
N VAL A 487 -13.78 -29.38 -20.82
CA VAL A 487 -13.32 -30.56 -20.10
C VAL A 487 -14.21 -30.82 -18.90
N TYR A 488 -14.44 -32.10 -18.58
CA TYR A 488 -15.49 -32.52 -17.64
C TYR A 488 -14.90 -33.03 -16.34
N TRP A 489 -15.27 -32.41 -15.22
CA TRP A 489 -14.89 -32.81 -13.87
C TRP A 489 -16.05 -33.52 -13.17
N GLU A 490 -15.87 -34.80 -12.84
CA GLU A 490 -16.93 -35.66 -12.31
C GLU A 490 -16.90 -35.87 -10.78
N ALA A 491 -16.12 -35.05 -10.04
CA ALA A 491 -16.05 -35.15 -8.57
C ALA A 491 -16.65 -33.90 -7.88
N GLY A 492 -16.60 -33.88 -6.54
CA GLY A 492 -17.12 -32.75 -5.75
C GLY A 492 -16.45 -31.41 -6.08
N PHE A 493 -17.14 -30.30 -5.79
CA PHE A 493 -16.61 -28.97 -6.03
C PHE A 493 -15.41 -28.66 -5.12
N ASN A 494 -14.28 -28.33 -5.75
CA ASN A 494 -13.09 -27.81 -5.11
C ASN A 494 -12.37 -26.92 -6.13
N TYR A 495 -12.30 -25.61 -5.88
CA TYR A 495 -11.75 -24.66 -6.84
C TYR A 495 -10.30 -24.98 -7.21
N SER A 496 -9.48 -25.33 -6.21
CA SER A 496 -8.07 -25.69 -6.41
C SER A 496 -7.93 -26.93 -7.28
N THR A 497 -8.63 -28.00 -6.92
CA THR A 497 -8.54 -29.28 -7.64
C THR A 497 -9.09 -29.18 -9.07
N ILE A 498 -10.15 -28.40 -9.28
CA ILE A 498 -10.77 -28.19 -10.60
C ILE A 498 -9.81 -27.43 -11.52
N ASN A 499 -9.14 -26.39 -11.03
CA ASN A 499 -8.12 -25.68 -11.80
C ASN A 499 -6.89 -26.57 -12.08
N ASN A 500 -6.42 -27.32 -11.08
CA ASN A 500 -5.35 -28.32 -11.26
C ASN A 500 -5.72 -29.40 -12.30
N PHE A 501 -7.00 -29.78 -12.39
CA PHE A 501 -7.52 -30.67 -13.43
C PHE A 501 -7.50 -30.01 -14.81
N GLY A 502 -8.02 -28.78 -14.93
CA GLY A 502 -7.98 -28.00 -16.18
C GLY A 502 -6.56 -27.81 -16.71
N PHE A 503 -5.61 -27.55 -15.83
CA PHE A 503 -4.18 -27.40 -16.16
C PHE A 503 -3.61 -28.61 -16.92
N LYS A 504 -4.10 -29.83 -16.69
CA LYS A 504 -3.64 -31.05 -17.41
C LYS A 504 -3.97 -31.02 -18.90
N PHE A 505 -4.91 -30.18 -19.32
CA PHE A 505 -5.31 -30.02 -20.71
C PHE A 505 -4.72 -28.77 -21.37
N ALA A 506 -4.12 -27.87 -20.57
CA ALA A 506 -3.46 -26.67 -21.04
C ALA A 506 -2.25 -27.00 -21.90
N LYS A 507 -2.07 -26.26 -23.00
CA LYS A 507 -0.89 -26.36 -23.88
C LYS A 507 0.01 -25.13 -23.81
N GLY A 508 -0.48 -24.03 -23.26
CA GLY A 508 0.21 -22.75 -23.19
C GLY A 508 1.40 -22.77 -22.24
N ASP A 509 2.41 -21.95 -22.55
CA ASP A 509 3.56 -21.71 -21.68
C ASP A 509 3.19 -20.85 -20.47
N TYR A 510 2.08 -20.13 -20.58
CA TYR A 510 1.48 -19.32 -19.53
C TYR A 510 0.05 -19.79 -19.27
N ILE A 511 -0.31 -19.81 -17.99
CA ILE A 511 -1.61 -20.26 -17.51
C ILE A 511 -2.29 -19.05 -16.88
N MET A 512 -3.49 -18.74 -17.35
CA MET A 512 -4.35 -17.75 -16.72
C MET A 512 -5.44 -18.47 -15.94
N LEU A 513 -5.53 -18.23 -14.64
CA LEU A 513 -6.71 -18.60 -13.86
C LEU A 513 -7.69 -17.45 -13.96
N LEU A 514 -8.94 -17.76 -14.34
CA LEU A 514 -9.96 -16.76 -14.58
C LEU A 514 -11.31 -17.27 -14.09
N ASN A 515 -12.02 -16.43 -13.32
CA ASN A 515 -13.40 -16.74 -12.97
C ASN A 515 -14.32 -16.54 -14.19
N ASN A 516 -15.47 -17.22 -14.18
CA ASN A 516 -16.45 -17.13 -15.27
C ASN A 516 -17.27 -15.84 -15.26
N ASP A 517 -17.26 -15.06 -14.17
CA ASP A 517 -18.07 -13.85 -13.95
C ASP A 517 -17.26 -12.54 -14.01
N VAL A 518 -16.23 -12.53 -14.87
CA VAL A 518 -15.43 -11.35 -15.16
C VAL A 518 -15.75 -10.77 -16.53
N GLU A 519 -15.50 -9.48 -16.72
CA GLU A 519 -15.59 -8.81 -18.02
C GLU A 519 -14.33 -7.98 -18.26
N LEU A 520 -13.65 -8.24 -19.38
CA LEU A 520 -12.42 -7.55 -19.75
C LEU A 520 -12.66 -6.08 -20.08
N ILE A 521 -11.95 -5.15 -19.43
CA ILE A 521 -12.03 -3.71 -19.74
C ILE A 521 -10.83 -3.30 -20.59
N THR A 522 -9.62 -3.69 -20.18
CA THR A 522 -8.35 -3.26 -20.78
C THR A 522 -7.99 -4.13 -22.00
N PRO A 523 -7.97 -3.60 -23.24
CA PRO A 523 -7.64 -4.38 -24.44
C PRO A 523 -6.24 -5.02 -24.43
N ASP A 524 -5.26 -4.32 -23.86
CA ASP A 524 -3.83 -4.72 -23.81
C ASP A 524 -3.48 -5.62 -22.61
N ILE A 525 -4.44 -6.42 -22.13
CA ILE A 525 -4.27 -7.35 -21.00
C ILE A 525 -3.05 -8.25 -21.14
N PHE A 526 -2.93 -8.95 -22.28
CA PHE A 526 -1.83 -9.89 -22.50
C PHE A 526 -0.51 -9.16 -22.69
N GLN A 527 -0.51 -8.05 -23.43
CA GLN A 527 0.68 -7.22 -23.63
C GLN A 527 1.29 -6.73 -22.31
N SER A 528 0.44 -6.37 -21.33
CA SER A 528 0.88 -5.95 -20.00
C SER A 528 1.25 -7.13 -19.11
N MET A 529 0.34 -8.09 -18.89
CA MET A 529 0.57 -9.20 -17.96
C MET A 529 1.69 -10.14 -18.41
N LEU A 530 1.78 -10.47 -19.71
CA LEU A 530 2.93 -11.24 -20.22
C LEU A 530 4.21 -10.44 -20.16
N GLY A 531 4.16 -9.12 -20.38
CA GLY A 531 5.33 -8.24 -20.27
C GLY A 531 6.00 -8.35 -18.90
N PHE A 532 5.20 -8.35 -17.83
CA PHE A 532 5.67 -8.64 -16.47
C PHE A 532 6.06 -10.12 -16.31
N CYS A 533 5.19 -11.05 -16.68
CA CYS A 533 5.37 -12.48 -16.41
C CYS A 533 6.54 -13.10 -17.20
N MET A 534 6.98 -12.52 -18.32
CA MET A 534 8.16 -12.97 -19.07
C MET A 534 9.47 -12.68 -18.35
N ARG A 535 9.49 -11.79 -17.35
CA ARG A 535 10.68 -11.55 -16.53
C ARG A 535 11.04 -12.81 -15.75
N PRO A 536 12.30 -13.27 -15.75
CA PRO A 536 12.69 -14.52 -15.09
C PRO A 536 12.31 -14.58 -13.61
N GLU A 537 12.43 -13.46 -12.89
CA GLU A 537 12.14 -13.34 -11.46
C GLU A 537 10.66 -13.24 -11.11
N VAL A 538 9.76 -13.00 -12.06
CA VAL A 538 8.31 -12.91 -11.82
C VAL A 538 7.68 -14.28 -12.00
N GLY A 539 6.87 -14.71 -11.03
CA GLY A 539 6.14 -15.97 -11.06
C GLY A 539 4.68 -15.78 -11.44
N ILE A 540 4.02 -14.81 -10.80
CA ILE A 540 2.58 -14.54 -10.96
C ILE A 540 2.35 -13.04 -11.23
N VAL A 541 1.36 -12.73 -12.07
CA VAL A 541 0.84 -11.38 -12.29
C VAL A 541 -0.68 -11.39 -12.09
N GLY A 542 -1.23 -10.47 -11.29
CA GLY A 542 -2.67 -10.33 -11.07
C GLY A 542 -3.21 -8.99 -11.55
N ALA A 543 -4.43 -8.96 -12.07
CA ALA A 543 -5.06 -7.76 -12.60
C ALA A 543 -5.74 -6.90 -11.52
N LYS A 544 -6.11 -5.66 -11.84
CA LYS A 544 -7.04 -4.84 -11.04
C LYS A 544 -8.47 -5.29 -11.31
N LEU A 545 -9.20 -5.64 -10.25
CA LEU A 545 -10.61 -6.00 -10.36
C LEU A 545 -11.49 -4.91 -9.78
N LEU A 546 -12.55 -4.59 -10.51
CA LEU A 546 -13.52 -3.55 -10.17
C LEU A 546 -14.89 -4.18 -9.92
N TYR A 547 -15.62 -3.58 -8.98
CA TYR A 547 -17.06 -3.71 -8.92
C TYR A 547 -17.71 -2.97 -10.10
N ASN A 548 -18.97 -3.30 -10.39
CA ASN A 548 -19.74 -2.68 -11.48
C ASN A 548 -20.01 -1.17 -11.28
N ASP A 549 -19.74 -0.63 -10.09
CA ASP A 549 -19.80 0.79 -9.77
C ASP A 549 -18.45 1.51 -9.90
N HIS A 550 -17.47 0.88 -10.57
CA HIS A 550 -16.11 1.37 -10.77
C HIS A 550 -15.31 1.58 -9.48
N THR A 551 -15.76 1.00 -8.37
CA THR A 551 -14.93 0.91 -7.16
C THR A 551 -14.02 -0.31 -7.20
N VAL A 552 -12.85 -0.18 -6.59
CA VAL A 552 -11.86 -1.25 -6.52
C VAL A 552 -12.39 -2.39 -5.67
N GLN A 553 -12.32 -3.61 -6.21
CA GLN A 553 -12.51 -4.86 -5.48
C GLN A 553 -11.16 -5.51 -5.15
N HIS A 554 -10.22 -5.48 -6.09
CA HIS A 554 -8.87 -6.02 -5.90
C HIS A 554 -7.81 -5.11 -6.50
N ALA A 555 -6.80 -4.77 -5.70
CA ALA A 555 -5.59 -4.07 -6.12
C ALA A 555 -4.37 -4.62 -5.36
N GLY A 556 -4.27 -5.96 -5.32
CA GLY A 556 -3.37 -6.71 -4.45
C GLY A 556 -4.04 -7.23 -3.17
N VAL A 557 -3.43 -8.25 -2.58
CA VAL A 557 -3.79 -8.80 -1.26
C VAL A 557 -2.65 -8.51 -0.28
N LEU A 558 -3.02 -8.00 0.90
CA LEU A 558 -2.11 -7.81 2.03
C LEU A 558 -2.23 -9.00 2.98
N VAL A 559 -1.14 -9.72 3.21
CA VAL A 559 -1.13 -10.86 4.14
C VAL A 559 -0.97 -10.34 5.58
N GLY A 560 -1.82 -10.81 6.49
CA GLY A 560 -2.03 -10.31 7.85
C GLY A 560 -3.21 -9.34 7.98
N ALA A 561 -3.73 -8.80 6.87
CA ALA A 561 -4.90 -7.94 6.87
C ALA A 561 -6.19 -8.70 7.18
N GLY A 562 -7.14 -8.06 7.86
CA GLY A 562 -8.43 -8.70 8.20
C GLY A 562 -8.31 -9.95 9.09
N GLY A 563 -7.15 -10.16 9.70
CA GLY A 563 -6.79 -11.36 10.46
C GLY A 563 -5.79 -12.26 9.73
N LEU A 564 -5.97 -12.53 8.43
CA LEU A 564 -5.10 -13.45 7.69
C LEU A 564 -4.66 -12.93 6.33
N ALA A 565 -5.58 -12.49 5.51
CA ALA A 565 -5.31 -11.85 4.23
C ALA A 565 -6.56 -11.13 3.77
N ASP A 566 -6.40 -9.94 3.18
CA ASP A 566 -7.53 -9.19 2.62
C ASP A 566 -7.10 -8.34 1.41
N HIS A 567 -8.07 -8.01 0.57
CA HIS A 567 -7.90 -7.16 -0.60
C HIS A 567 -7.70 -5.71 -0.16
N VAL A 568 -6.58 -5.11 -0.57
CA VAL A 568 -6.31 -3.70 -0.26
C VAL A 568 -7.04 -2.76 -1.21
N PHE A 569 -7.27 -1.53 -0.75
CA PHE A 569 -7.93 -0.45 -1.51
C PHE A 569 -9.39 -0.71 -1.86
N LYS A 570 -10.02 -1.74 -1.29
CA LYS A 570 -11.44 -2.05 -1.53
C LYS A 570 -12.35 -0.84 -1.29
N GLY A 571 -13.23 -0.55 -2.26
CA GLY A 571 -14.25 0.49 -2.20
C GLY A 571 -13.80 1.92 -2.53
N ILE A 572 -12.52 2.15 -2.87
CA ILE A 572 -12.10 3.44 -3.47
C ILE A 572 -12.42 3.45 -4.96
N HIS A 573 -12.52 4.65 -5.57
CA HIS A 573 -12.72 4.77 -7.01
C HIS A 573 -11.50 4.24 -7.78
N GLU A 574 -11.69 3.69 -8.98
CA GLU A 574 -10.60 3.10 -9.79
C GLU A 574 -9.44 4.07 -10.09
N ASP A 575 -9.71 5.37 -10.17
CA ASP A 575 -8.71 6.44 -10.39
C ASP A 575 -8.16 7.04 -9.08
N ASP A 576 -8.65 6.62 -7.92
CA ASP A 576 -8.10 7.07 -6.65
C ASP A 576 -6.69 6.48 -6.48
N PRO A 577 -5.64 7.32 -6.33
CA PRO A 577 -4.27 6.84 -6.20
C PRO A 577 -4.05 5.98 -4.95
N GLY A 578 -4.95 6.07 -3.97
CA GLY A 578 -4.78 5.39 -2.69
C GLY A 578 -3.56 5.89 -1.92
N TYR A 579 -3.09 5.07 -0.97
CA TYR A 579 -1.92 5.40 -0.17
C TYR A 579 -0.67 5.45 -1.05
N MET A 580 -0.02 6.62 -1.12
CA MET A 580 1.22 6.83 -1.88
C MET A 580 1.15 6.41 -3.37
N GLY A 581 -0.02 6.51 -4.01
CA GLY A 581 -0.16 6.15 -5.43
C GLY A 581 -0.21 4.64 -5.70
N ARG A 582 -0.22 3.80 -4.65
CA ARG A 582 -0.13 2.35 -4.79
C ARG A 582 -1.36 1.72 -5.44
N ALA A 583 -2.55 2.31 -5.36
CA ALA A 583 -3.73 1.70 -5.98
C ALA A 583 -3.76 1.82 -7.52
N ILE A 584 -2.87 2.65 -8.08
CA ILE A 584 -2.74 2.92 -9.52
C ILE A 584 -1.34 2.59 -10.05
N SER A 585 -0.50 1.92 -9.24
CA SER A 585 0.87 1.58 -9.59
C SER A 585 1.02 0.07 -9.63
N SER A 586 1.51 -0.46 -10.74
CA SER A 586 1.97 -1.85 -10.77
C SER A 586 3.10 -2.02 -9.77
N GLN A 587 3.05 -3.07 -8.95
CA GLN A 587 3.97 -3.25 -7.83
C GLN A 587 4.06 -4.70 -7.41
N ASP A 588 5.14 -5.04 -6.71
CA ASP A 588 5.24 -6.33 -6.04
C ASP A 588 4.27 -6.37 -4.85
N VAL A 589 3.54 -7.47 -4.70
CA VAL A 589 2.62 -7.75 -3.59
C VAL A 589 2.85 -9.16 -3.05
N SER A 590 2.29 -9.48 -1.87
CA SER A 590 2.45 -10.83 -1.31
C SER A 590 1.50 -11.84 -1.94
N ALA A 591 0.33 -11.39 -2.37
CA ALA A 591 -0.63 -12.22 -3.09
C ALA A 591 -1.53 -11.39 -4.01
N VAL A 592 -2.07 -12.06 -5.01
CA VAL A 592 -3.15 -11.59 -5.91
C VAL A 592 -4.23 -12.66 -5.96
N THR A 593 -5.43 -12.30 -6.42
CA THR A 593 -6.53 -13.26 -6.47
C THR A 593 -6.56 -14.10 -7.73
N ALA A 594 -7.03 -15.35 -7.63
CA ALA A 594 -7.23 -16.23 -8.78
C ALA A 594 -8.45 -15.88 -9.65
N ALA A 595 -9.23 -14.86 -9.29
CA ALA A 595 -10.29 -14.36 -10.17
C ALA A 595 -9.74 -13.83 -11.52
N CYS A 596 -8.50 -13.32 -11.53
CA CYS A 596 -7.72 -13.11 -12.74
C CYS A 596 -6.23 -13.03 -12.37
N LEU A 597 -5.49 -14.13 -12.56
CA LEU A 597 -4.03 -14.15 -12.45
C LEU A 597 -3.40 -14.92 -13.60
N LEU A 598 -2.19 -14.53 -13.99
CA LEU A 598 -1.35 -15.16 -14.99
C LEU A 598 -0.09 -15.72 -14.30
N VAL A 599 0.29 -16.95 -14.65
CA VAL A 599 1.44 -17.64 -14.08
C VAL A 599 2.18 -18.44 -15.16
N LYS A 600 3.51 -18.54 -15.06
CA LYS A 600 4.29 -19.43 -15.94
C LYS A 600 3.89 -20.88 -15.67
N ARG A 601 3.74 -21.68 -16.73
CA ARG A 601 3.59 -23.14 -16.61
C ARG A 601 4.68 -23.74 -15.73
N SER A 602 5.94 -23.40 -16.00
CA SER A 602 7.07 -23.94 -15.26
C SER A 602 6.99 -23.66 -13.75
N VAL A 603 6.49 -22.48 -13.37
CA VAL A 603 6.31 -22.09 -11.96
C VAL A 603 5.10 -22.81 -11.35
N TYR A 604 4.00 -22.94 -12.10
CA TYR A 604 2.83 -23.71 -11.67
C TYR A 604 3.22 -25.17 -11.36
N GLU A 605 4.00 -25.79 -12.23
CA GLU A 605 4.52 -27.16 -12.07
C GLU A 605 5.52 -27.25 -10.90
N GLU A 606 6.45 -26.29 -10.78
CA GLU A 606 7.47 -26.26 -9.73
C GLU A 606 6.87 -26.26 -8.32
N VAL A 607 5.81 -25.47 -8.08
CA VAL A 607 5.17 -25.37 -6.77
C VAL A 607 3.99 -26.32 -6.56
N GLY A 608 3.71 -27.19 -7.55
CA GLY A 608 2.64 -28.18 -7.49
C GLY A 608 1.22 -27.60 -7.61
N GLY A 609 1.04 -26.48 -8.32
CA GLY A 609 -0.26 -25.87 -8.60
C GLY A 609 -0.97 -25.30 -7.36
N LEU A 610 -2.30 -25.30 -7.37
CA LEU A 610 -3.12 -24.89 -6.21
C LEU A 610 -3.18 -26.02 -5.17
N GLU A 611 -3.34 -25.68 -3.89
CA GLU A 611 -3.43 -26.67 -2.81
C GLU A 611 -4.87 -27.17 -2.63
N ASP A 612 -5.06 -28.49 -2.76
CA ASP A 612 -6.38 -29.13 -2.76
C ASP A 612 -7.10 -29.01 -1.40
N GLU A 613 -6.38 -28.79 -0.30
CA GLU A 613 -7.00 -28.56 1.01
C GLU A 613 -7.72 -27.20 1.11
N PHE A 614 -7.39 -26.22 0.25
CA PHE A 614 -8.11 -24.96 0.13
C PHE A 614 -9.19 -25.07 -0.95
N GLN A 615 -10.40 -25.43 -0.55
CA GLN A 615 -11.50 -25.72 -1.47
C GLN A 615 -12.10 -24.45 -2.09
N VAL A 616 -12.22 -23.37 -1.30
CA VAL A 616 -12.96 -22.16 -1.72
C VAL A 616 -12.22 -20.88 -1.36
N ALA A 617 -11.79 -20.70 -0.13
CA ALA A 617 -11.08 -19.49 0.30
C ALA A 617 -9.57 -19.71 0.38
N PHE A 618 -8.80 -18.63 0.23
CA PHE A 618 -7.35 -18.58 0.41
C PHE A 618 -6.50 -19.48 -0.48
N ASN A 619 -7.08 -20.17 -1.47
CA ASN A 619 -6.33 -20.98 -2.43
C ASN A 619 -5.31 -20.14 -3.22
N ASP A 620 -5.70 -18.93 -3.61
CA ASP A 620 -4.88 -17.94 -4.31
C ASP A 620 -3.79 -17.36 -3.41
N VAL A 621 -4.10 -17.07 -2.15
CA VAL A 621 -3.13 -16.63 -1.14
C VAL A 621 -2.08 -17.71 -0.88
N ASP A 622 -2.49 -18.95 -0.61
CA ASP A 622 -1.55 -20.08 -0.44
C ASP A 622 -0.66 -20.25 -1.67
N PHE A 623 -1.26 -20.22 -2.87
CA PHE A 623 -0.52 -20.37 -4.11
C PHE A 623 0.53 -19.27 -4.32
N CYS A 624 0.15 -18.01 -4.09
CA CYS A 624 1.10 -16.89 -4.14
C CYS A 624 2.22 -17.06 -3.11
N LEU A 625 1.91 -17.49 -1.88
CA LEU A 625 2.92 -17.73 -0.85
C LEU A 625 3.86 -18.90 -1.20
N LYS A 626 3.37 -19.97 -1.84
CA LYS A 626 4.22 -21.04 -2.40
C LYS A 626 5.18 -20.52 -3.46
N VAL A 627 4.69 -19.73 -4.41
CA VAL A 627 5.51 -19.12 -5.48
C VAL A 627 6.55 -18.16 -4.91
N ARG A 628 6.19 -17.37 -3.89
CA ARG A 628 7.15 -16.51 -3.17
C ARG A 628 8.21 -17.30 -2.43
N LYS A 629 7.82 -18.40 -1.77
CA LYS A 629 8.76 -19.29 -1.07
C LYS A 629 9.77 -19.93 -2.03
N ALA A 630 9.38 -20.15 -3.29
CA ALA A 630 10.27 -20.58 -4.37
C ALA A 630 11.20 -19.46 -4.91
N GLY A 631 11.03 -18.21 -4.45
CA GLY A 631 11.91 -17.09 -4.76
C GLY A 631 11.44 -16.18 -5.90
N TYR A 632 10.19 -16.36 -6.36
CA TYR A 632 9.60 -15.52 -7.41
C TYR A 632 8.82 -14.33 -6.84
N LEU A 633 8.71 -13.28 -7.65
CA LEU A 633 7.86 -12.11 -7.39
C LEU A 633 6.42 -12.38 -7.80
N ILE A 634 5.49 -11.73 -7.09
CA ILE A 634 4.08 -11.65 -7.43
C ILE A 634 3.81 -10.19 -7.73
N VAL A 635 3.39 -9.88 -8.96
CA VAL A 635 3.16 -8.52 -9.40
C VAL A 635 1.66 -8.26 -9.47
N TYR A 636 1.20 -7.20 -8.83
CA TYR A 636 -0.09 -6.59 -9.12
C TYR A 636 0.09 -5.64 -10.31
N ASP A 637 -0.65 -5.86 -11.39
CA ASP A 637 -0.67 -5.00 -12.57
C ASP A 637 -1.86 -4.04 -12.51
N ALA A 638 -1.57 -2.75 -12.24
CA ALA A 638 -2.60 -1.73 -12.06
C ALA A 638 -3.20 -1.24 -13.38
N ASP A 639 -2.55 -1.53 -14.51
CA ASP A 639 -2.97 -1.08 -15.84
C ASP A 639 -4.04 -2.00 -16.47
N VAL A 640 -4.09 -3.26 -16.02
CA VAL A 640 -5.07 -4.24 -16.48
C VAL A 640 -6.29 -4.22 -15.57
N LYS A 641 -7.44 -3.88 -16.14
CA LYS A 641 -8.72 -3.76 -15.44
C LYS A 641 -9.74 -4.76 -15.98
N LEU A 642 -10.46 -5.40 -15.07
CA LEU A 642 -11.64 -6.20 -15.36
C LEU A 642 -12.75 -5.84 -14.37
N PHE A 643 -14.00 -5.91 -14.81
CA PHE A 643 -15.11 -6.05 -13.86
C PHE A 643 -15.14 -7.48 -13.34
N HIS A 644 -15.51 -7.65 -12.08
CA HIS A 644 -15.78 -8.95 -11.49
C HIS A 644 -17.11 -8.86 -10.74
N TYR A 645 -18.14 -9.53 -11.27
CA TYR A 645 -19.54 -9.41 -10.83
C TYR A 645 -19.86 -10.27 -9.60
N GLU A 646 -18.88 -10.39 -8.70
CA GLU A 646 -18.83 -11.17 -7.47
C GLU A 646 -20.21 -11.37 -6.80
N SER A 647 -20.48 -12.60 -6.37
CA SER A 647 -21.70 -13.06 -5.67
C SER A 647 -22.95 -13.33 -6.52
N LYS A 648 -22.95 -13.07 -7.84
CA LYS A 648 -24.05 -13.53 -8.72
C LYS A 648 -24.07 -15.05 -8.93
N SER A 649 -22.88 -15.68 -8.98
CA SER A 649 -22.79 -17.13 -9.24
C SER A 649 -22.86 -18.03 -8.01
N ARG A 650 -22.53 -17.49 -6.83
CA ARG A 650 -22.34 -18.30 -5.61
C ARG A 650 -23.38 -18.08 -4.50
N GLY A 651 -24.07 -16.93 -4.50
CA GLY A 651 -24.87 -16.45 -3.36
C GLY A 651 -24.01 -16.12 -2.12
N MET A 652 -24.57 -15.41 -1.15
CA MET A 652 -23.91 -14.98 0.09
C MET A 652 -23.53 -16.16 1.01
N GLU A 653 -22.64 -15.94 1.99
CA GLU A 653 -22.13 -16.95 2.94
C GLU A 653 -23.15 -17.32 4.05
N ASP A 654 -24.37 -17.70 3.69
CA ASP A 654 -25.49 -17.70 4.64
C ASP A 654 -25.79 -19.07 5.29
N THR A 655 -24.93 -20.08 5.10
CA THR A 655 -25.16 -21.45 5.63
C THR A 655 -24.08 -21.88 6.62
N THR A 656 -24.48 -22.59 7.68
CA THR A 656 -23.58 -23.13 8.73
C THR A 656 -22.39 -23.92 8.18
N GLU A 657 -22.60 -24.75 7.15
CA GLU A 657 -21.53 -25.55 6.53
C GLU A 657 -20.45 -24.68 5.86
N ARG A 658 -20.87 -23.62 5.13
CA ARG A 658 -19.95 -22.66 4.50
C ARG A 658 -19.12 -21.91 5.55
N PHE A 659 -19.73 -21.53 6.67
CA PHE A 659 -19.04 -20.87 7.78
C PHE A 659 -17.98 -21.79 8.44
N ILE A 660 -18.34 -23.05 8.71
CA ILE A 660 -17.39 -24.03 9.28
C ILE A 660 -16.22 -24.27 8.33
N ARG A 661 -16.48 -24.45 7.02
CA ARG A 661 -15.43 -24.60 6.01
C ARG A 661 -14.49 -23.40 5.99
N PHE A 662 -15.03 -22.18 5.92
CA PHE A 662 -14.22 -20.95 5.93
C PHE A 662 -13.35 -20.85 7.20
N GLY A 663 -13.92 -21.18 8.37
CA GLY A 663 -13.16 -21.25 9.62
C GLY A 663 -12.01 -22.26 9.59
N ASN A 664 -12.24 -23.44 8.99
CA ASN A 664 -11.19 -24.46 8.83
C ASN A 664 -10.09 -24.01 7.86
N GLU A 665 -10.45 -23.40 6.72
CA GLU A 665 -9.47 -22.86 5.75
C GLU A 665 -8.65 -21.72 6.36
N MET A 666 -9.25 -20.85 7.18
CA MET A 666 -8.52 -19.85 7.96
C MET A 666 -7.49 -20.49 8.89
N MET A 667 -7.88 -21.52 9.66
CA MET A 667 -6.98 -22.24 10.55
C MET A 667 -5.84 -22.92 9.78
N LEU A 668 -6.15 -23.53 8.63
CA LEU A 668 -5.18 -24.18 7.76
C LEU A 668 -4.14 -23.17 7.25
N LEU A 669 -4.59 -22.05 6.66
CA LEU A 669 -3.69 -21.01 6.16
C LEU A 669 -2.75 -20.50 7.25
N ASN A 670 -3.30 -20.19 8.42
CA ASN A 670 -2.49 -19.75 9.54
C ASN A 670 -1.50 -20.82 10.01
N SER A 671 -1.91 -22.09 10.08
CA SER A 671 -1.03 -23.18 10.52
C SER A 671 0.11 -23.47 9.55
N LYS A 672 -0.11 -23.24 8.25
CA LYS A 672 0.86 -23.51 7.18
C LYS A 672 1.88 -22.40 7.03
N TRP A 673 1.48 -21.15 7.28
CA TRP A 673 2.27 -19.96 6.99
C TRP A 673 2.58 -19.08 8.21
N ASP A 674 2.09 -19.45 9.39
CA ASP A 674 2.32 -18.73 10.66
C ASP A 674 1.97 -17.24 10.59
N ILE A 675 0.86 -16.92 9.91
CA ILE A 675 0.47 -15.55 9.53
C ILE A 675 0.28 -14.66 10.77
N LEU A 676 -0.50 -15.13 11.74
CA LEU A 676 -0.84 -14.34 12.93
C LEU A 676 0.32 -14.18 13.91
N SER A 677 1.36 -15.01 13.81
CA SER A 677 2.43 -15.11 14.81
C SER A 677 3.74 -14.49 14.33
N THR A 678 4.18 -14.80 13.10
CA THR A 678 5.54 -14.50 12.65
C THR A 678 5.62 -13.92 11.24
N PHE A 679 4.58 -14.05 10.41
CA PHE A 679 4.62 -13.50 9.06
C PHE A 679 4.66 -11.98 9.09
N VAL A 680 5.59 -11.41 8.34
CA VAL A 680 5.70 -9.97 8.10
C VAL A 680 5.62 -9.76 6.59
N ASP A 681 4.59 -9.06 6.14
CA ASP A 681 4.45 -8.72 4.73
C ASP A 681 5.51 -7.67 4.34
N PRO A 682 6.48 -8.00 3.47
CA PRO A 682 7.57 -7.07 3.14
C PRO A 682 7.08 -5.85 2.36
N TYR A 683 5.89 -5.94 1.74
CA TYR A 683 5.33 -4.82 0.98
C TYR A 683 4.46 -3.89 1.84
N TYR A 684 4.40 -4.13 3.15
CA TYR A 684 3.67 -3.33 4.11
C TYR A 684 4.55 -2.81 5.24
N ASN A 685 4.44 -1.52 5.54
CA ASN A 685 5.27 -0.91 6.57
C ASN A 685 4.78 -1.32 7.97
N PRO A 686 5.67 -1.72 8.90
CA PRO A 686 5.27 -2.15 10.23
C PRO A 686 4.61 -1.05 11.07
N ASN A 687 4.81 0.23 10.74
CA ASN A 687 4.15 1.36 11.41
C ASN A 687 2.67 1.54 11.01
N LEU A 688 2.18 0.74 10.05
CA LEU A 688 0.80 0.77 9.58
C LEU A 688 -0.05 -0.33 10.22
N SER A 689 -1.35 -0.06 10.33
CA SER A 689 -2.33 -0.98 10.93
C SER A 689 -2.79 -2.03 9.91
N TYR A 690 -2.85 -3.30 10.33
CA TYR A 690 -3.46 -4.39 9.57
C TYR A 690 -5.00 -4.46 9.74
N LEU A 691 -5.58 -3.62 10.58
CA LEU A 691 -7.04 -3.52 10.78
C LEU A 691 -7.63 -2.31 10.04
N GLU A 692 -6.91 -1.20 10.04
CA GLU A 692 -7.28 0.01 9.31
C GLU A 692 -6.18 0.30 8.29
N TYR A 693 -6.33 -0.25 7.09
CA TYR A 693 -5.27 -0.23 6.07
C TYR A 693 -4.73 1.18 5.83
N TYR A 694 -3.40 1.27 5.80
CA TYR A 694 -2.67 2.51 5.57
C TYR A 694 -2.93 3.63 6.59
N LYS A 695 -3.46 3.29 7.78
CA LYS A 695 -3.46 4.17 8.95
C LYS A 695 -2.36 3.80 9.94
N ILE A 696 -2.00 4.76 10.80
CA ILE A 696 -1.00 4.59 11.85
C ILE A 696 -1.38 3.43 12.79
N ASN A 697 -0.42 2.57 13.10
CA ASN A 697 -0.58 1.50 14.06
C ASN A 697 -0.55 2.04 15.50
N HIS A 698 -1.73 2.25 16.09
CA HIS A 698 -1.87 2.71 17.47
C HIS A 698 -1.38 1.70 18.52
N THR A 699 -1.38 0.40 18.21
CA THR A 699 -0.91 -0.64 19.14
C THR A 699 0.59 -0.50 19.39
N ILE A 700 1.37 -0.23 18.35
CA ILE A 700 2.82 0.02 18.47
C ILE A 700 3.09 1.28 19.29
N LYS A 701 2.34 2.36 19.04
CA LYS A 701 2.43 3.61 19.81
C LYS A 701 2.17 3.39 21.30
N GLU A 702 1.12 2.65 21.65
CA GLU A 702 0.79 2.39 23.07
C GLU A 702 1.79 1.42 23.73
N ALA A 703 2.31 0.43 23.01
CA ALA A 703 3.38 -0.45 23.51
C ALA A 703 4.65 0.36 23.83
N ARG A 704 5.08 1.21 22.90
CA ARG A 704 6.23 2.11 23.07
C ARG A 704 6.03 3.08 24.24
N LYS A 705 4.85 3.68 24.35
CA LYS A 705 4.49 4.57 25.45
C LYS A 705 4.56 3.86 26.81
N LYS A 706 4.09 2.62 26.92
CA LYS A 706 4.24 1.80 28.15
C LYS A 706 5.71 1.58 28.51
N GLN A 707 6.58 1.30 27.53
CA GLN A 707 8.02 1.18 27.76
C GLN A 707 8.63 2.49 28.27
N LEU A 708 8.27 3.63 27.69
CA LEU A 708 8.76 4.94 28.14
C LEU A 708 8.26 5.28 29.55
N ILE A 709 7.01 4.97 29.89
CA ILE A 709 6.47 5.13 31.25
C ILE A 709 7.25 4.26 32.25
N ALA A 710 7.50 2.99 31.92
CA ALA A 710 8.26 2.08 32.77
C ALA A 710 9.70 2.57 33.04
N ARG A 711 10.29 3.34 32.11
CA ARG A 711 11.61 3.98 32.26
C ARG A 711 11.57 5.37 32.89
N GLY A 712 10.38 5.91 33.22
CA GLY A 712 10.22 7.26 33.76
C GLY A 712 10.43 8.38 32.74
N GLU A 713 10.36 8.07 31.44
CA GLU A 713 10.64 8.97 30.32
C GLU A 713 9.39 9.63 29.72
N TYR A 714 8.21 9.22 30.18
CA TYR A 714 6.93 9.77 29.76
C TYR A 714 6.00 9.92 30.98
N SER A 715 5.57 11.14 31.26
CA SER A 715 4.50 11.42 32.22
C SER A 715 3.22 11.74 31.46
N ALA A 716 2.14 11.01 31.74
CA ALA A 716 0.84 11.37 31.19
C ALA A 716 0.47 12.80 31.65
N PRO A 717 -0.16 13.63 30.80
CA PRO A 717 -0.71 14.89 31.26
C PRO A 717 -1.63 14.60 32.45
N LYS A 718 -1.42 15.28 33.59
CA LYS A 718 -2.40 15.25 34.68
C LYS A 718 -3.71 15.75 34.08
N LYS A 719 -4.74 14.91 34.11
CA LYS A 719 -6.09 15.23 33.63
C LYS A 719 -6.64 16.47 34.33
#